data_AF-A0A7V4J2J1-F1
#
_entry.id   AF-A0A7V4J2J1-F1
#
_cell.length_a   1.000
_cell.length_b   1.000
_cell.length_c   1.000
_cell.angle_alpha   90.00
_cell.angle_beta   90.00
_cell.angle_gamma   90.00
#
_symmetry.space_group_name_H-M   'P 1'
#
loop_
_entity.id
_entity.type
_entity.pdbx_description
1 polymer ?
#
loop_
_entity_poly.entity_id
_entity_poly.type
_entity_poly.pdbx_seq_one_letter_code
_entity_poly.pdbx_strand_id
1 'polypeptide(L)'
;MPACAATALVQSSTPAAASPIAPVVTPAQPAEPEVPLPTVPVPPTMTLPPVTPPPSPPAPEMGPVPTPSGLSDQPAQAPTIGEMTITINTADYQSALVPTSPEDPVYPYPRLQHERVGAPSPRQYRAIVLENRYLQLTILPELGGRIYRWVDKASGKNLFYENPIITPTTWGNRGWWLATGGMEWALPLDEHGLSEATPWDYQLYRSPDIVGVTLSDVEEHSGLISEITVSVDATHAYFTLMPKITNPTDHAVSYKFWINGMFALGSQQIGPGLRFVLPGGQVTVHSTGDPSLPRPHETMDWPVFKGRDFSKYETWQSYLGVFAAPAAHDSFMGAYNHQTNLGVVRIFPHQLVRGAKIFAPGDLEPKLWTTDGSSYFELWGGLAPTFWDEVTLEPGQHVTWQEQWYAVGDMGGFNYANPDAALNLGTTPESVQVAAASTQPINGRLILWQGEDPRQATDWPVSLAPERPFRGSYMPERGATGPWGLSLVDENGRTVAAIGRTGDGGEGGNTDGSIPGVEQVVVLDRDGQKRDWKWVEEEFGYQLMRAPIRSADNRVFRLIKLQEAQAGPVYVVEVRDAKGKPLSDYLVAQYSPTAPNEILNFANQEWHGFDRATFGYPDLYGNWGISLGADNQPGAYFVLSSEVPSDVLARVAPLRDSNYRCLRPTFKLVHEGPRVAGSDDSVAWDPRLDRLGIKLIKAEKRPGQPVFRLVAARFRDTAESQALHHVFVEVIDEVGRRIVGQPVVMAWSDGSARMVTEDKPPPEYAANVPMYNQLGQYRVYVEGDASDVIEGLGLPGKQHVSYLLTFQRVK
;
A
#
# COMPACT_ATOMS: atom_id res chain seq x y z
N MET A 1 10.54 -28.60 -46.81
CA MET A 1 11.26 -28.18 -48.04
C MET A 1 10.46 -27.06 -48.69
N PRO A 2 11.10 -26.06 -49.32
CA PRO A 2 12.19 -25.25 -48.77
C PRO A 2 11.84 -23.74 -48.82
N ALA A 3 12.73 -22.89 -48.29
CA ALA A 3 12.59 -21.43 -48.37
C ALA A 3 13.03 -20.86 -49.73
N CYS A 4 12.72 -19.60 -49.98
CA CYS A 4 13.46 -18.75 -50.92
C CYS A 4 13.53 -17.32 -50.38
N ALA A 5 14.61 -16.60 -50.67
CA ALA A 5 14.90 -15.26 -50.16
C ALA A 5 15.49 -14.37 -51.28
N ALA A 6 15.52 -13.05 -51.06
CA ALA A 6 16.22 -12.10 -51.92
C ALA A 6 17.03 -11.11 -51.08
N THR A 7 18.22 -10.77 -51.56
CA THR A 7 19.31 -10.12 -50.78
C THR A 7 19.62 -8.72 -51.31
N ALA A 8 20.07 -7.80 -50.44
CA ALA A 8 21.30 -7.02 -50.66
C ALA A 8 21.65 -6.04 -49.51
N LEU A 9 22.86 -6.20 -48.97
CA LEU A 9 23.74 -5.08 -48.55
C LEU A 9 24.75 -4.87 -49.72
N VAL A 10 25.49 -3.77 -49.89
CA VAL A 10 26.46 -3.14 -48.98
C VAL A 10 26.73 -1.66 -49.41
N GLN A 11 27.00 -0.82 -48.40
CA GLN A 11 27.82 0.42 -48.32
C GLN A 11 28.57 0.93 -49.59
N SER A 12 28.87 2.24 -49.76
CA SER A 12 29.52 3.12 -48.75
C SER A 12 29.61 4.61 -49.16
N SER A 13 30.21 5.41 -48.27
CA SER A 13 30.75 6.79 -48.40
C SER A 13 29.81 7.99 -48.12
N THR A 14 30.30 8.87 -47.23
CA THR A 14 29.82 10.24 -46.95
C THR A 14 30.76 11.27 -47.59
N PRO A 15 30.29 12.51 -47.81
CA PRO A 15 30.83 13.61 -47.00
C PRO A 15 29.76 14.59 -46.49
N ALA A 16 30.18 15.69 -45.86
CA ALA A 16 29.37 16.47 -44.93
C ALA A 16 28.83 17.82 -45.45
N ALA A 17 27.81 18.31 -44.73
CA ALA A 17 27.48 19.71 -44.43
C ALA A 17 27.18 20.70 -45.58
N ALA A 18 25.92 21.17 -45.59
CA ALA A 18 25.56 22.51 -46.04
C ALA A 18 24.37 23.08 -45.24
N SER A 19 24.40 24.38 -44.95
CA SER A 19 23.31 25.21 -44.41
C SER A 19 23.69 26.68 -44.65
N PRO A 20 22.75 27.65 -44.63
CA PRO A 20 21.30 27.54 -44.52
C PRO A 20 20.56 28.13 -45.76
N ILE A 21 19.23 28.08 -45.76
CA ILE A 21 18.38 29.03 -46.54
C ILE A 21 17.30 29.58 -45.59
N ALA A 22 17.15 30.90 -45.56
CA ALA A 22 16.16 31.60 -44.74
C ALA A 22 14.90 31.98 -45.57
N PRO A 23 13.71 32.09 -44.95
CA PRO A 23 12.53 32.64 -45.61
C PRO A 23 12.73 34.13 -45.94
N VAL A 24 12.31 34.55 -47.13
CA VAL A 24 12.51 35.91 -47.65
C VAL A 24 11.34 36.83 -47.29
N VAL A 25 11.67 38.03 -46.80
CA VAL A 25 10.69 39.11 -46.56
C VAL A 25 10.31 39.78 -47.87
N THR A 26 9.01 39.99 -48.10
CA THR A 26 8.49 40.83 -49.21
C THR A 26 8.03 42.19 -48.66
N PRO A 27 8.44 43.32 -49.27
CA PRO A 27 8.11 44.66 -48.76
C PRO A 27 6.68 45.11 -49.09
N ALA A 28 6.19 46.09 -48.33
CA ALA A 28 4.85 46.67 -48.49
C ALA A 28 4.73 47.68 -49.65
N GLN A 29 3.50 47.93 -50.08
CA GLN A 29 3.10 49.03 -50.99
C GLN A 29 2.25 50.09 -50.26
N PRO A 30 2.13 51.32 -50.80
CA PRO A 30 1.71 52.51 -50.04
C PRO A 30 0.19 52.63 -49.85
N ALA A 31 -0.20 53.50 -48.90
CA ALA A 31 -1.58 53.83 -48.57
C ALA A 31 -2.18 54.93 -49.48
N GLU A 32 -3.51 54.88 -49.62
CA GLU A 32 -4.36 55.95 -50.17
C GLU A 32 -5.47 56.30 -49.15
N PRO A 33 -6.17 57.45 -49.29
CA PRO A 33 -6.53 58.28 -48.13
C PRO A 33 -7.83 57.91 -47.40
N GLU A 34 -7.95 58.42 -46.17
CA GLU A 34 -9.15 58.33 -45.34
C GLU A 34 -10.39 58.96 -46.00
N VAL A 35 -11.52 58.25 -45.91
CA VAL A 35 -12.85 58.80 -46.19
C VAL A 35 -13.65 58.74 -44.87
N PRO A 36 -14.08 59.89 -44.32
CA PRO A 36 -14.75 59.91 -43.02
C PRO A 36 -16.17 59.33 -43.12
N LEU A 37 -16.46 58.29 -42.33
CA LEU A 37 -17.81 57.77 -42.15
C LEU A 37 -18.65 58.70 -41.25
N PRO A 38 -19.96 58.84 -41.51
CA PRO A 38 -20.77 59.89 -40.91
C PRO A 38 -21.14 59.65 -39.45
N THR A 39 -21.21 60.72 -38.66
CA THR A 39 -21.77 60.71 -37.32
C THR A 39 -23.29 60.55 -37.35
N VAL A 40 -23.79 59.52 -36.66
CA VAL A 40 -25.23 59.29 -36.43
C VAL A 40 -25.56 59.65 -34.97
N PRO A 41 -26.68 60.34 -34.67
CA PRO A 41 -26.92 60.88 -33.32
C PRO A 41 -27.24 59.82 -32.26
N VAL A 42 -26.78 60.06 -31.04
CA VAL A 42 -27.20 59.30 -29.85
C VAL A 42 -28.66 59.65 -29.51
N PRO A 43 -29.59 58.67 -29.44
CA PRO A 43 -30.95 58.92 -28.98
C PRO A 43 -30.99 59.15 -27.46
N PRO A 44 -31.94 59.94 -26.93
CA PRO A 44 -31.99 60.29 -25.51
C PRO A 44 -32.30 59.08 -24.62
N THR A 45 -31.67 59.03 -23.46
CA THR A 45 -31.85 57.98 -22.44
C THR A 45 -33.31 57.92 -21.96
N MET A 46 -34.04 56.86 -22.31
CA MET A 46 -35.31 56.55 -21.66
C MET A 46 -35.07 55.73 -20.39
N THR A 47 -35.38 56.32 -19.24
CA THR A 47 -35.45 55.60 -17.96
C THR A 47 -36.64 54.64 -17.96
N LEU A 48 -36.37 53.34 -18.00
CA LEU A 48 -37.39 52.33 -17.70
C LEU A 48 -37.67 52.32 -16.18
N PRO A 49 -38.93 52.05 -15.76
CA PRO A 49 -39.24 51.83 -14.35
C PRO A 49 -38.55 50.56 -13.82
N PRO A 50 -38.29 50.45 -12.50
CA PRO A 50 -37.62 49.29 -11.94
C PRO A 50 -38.47 48.02 -12.11
N VAL A 51 -37.97 47.08 -12.91
CA VAL A 51 -38.52 45.73 -13.00
C VAL A 51 -38.06 44.98 -11.75
N THR A 52 -38.97 44.70 -10.83
CA THR A 52 -38.72 43.77 -9.73
C THR A 52 -38.46 42.37 -10.31
N PRO A 53 -37.37 41.68 -9.93
CA PRO A 53 -37.20 40.28 -10.29
C PRO A 53 -38.33 39.45 -9.65
N PRO A 54 -38.77 38.35 -10.29
CA PRO A 54 -39.62 37.38 -9.61
C PRO A 54 -38.88 36.82 -8.38
N PRO A 55 -39.59 36.44 -7.30
CA PRO A 55 -38.94 35.86 -6.14
C PRO A 55 -38.23 34.56 -6.56
N SER A 56 -36.97 34.42 -6.15
CA SER A 56 -36.22 33.17 -6.31
C SER A 56 -37.02 32.02 -5.70
N PRO A 57 -37.01 30.81 -6.31
CA PRO A 57 -37.51 29.64 -5.61
C PRO A 57 -36.73 29.48 -4.29
N PRO A 58 -37.37 29.03 -3.19
CA PRO A 58 -36.66 28.82 -1.95
C PRO A 58 -35.55 27.80 -2.18
N ALA A 59 -34.34 28.11 -1.70
CA ALA A 59 -33.27 27.11 -1.63
C ALA A 59 -33.76 25.92 -0.78
N PRO A 60 -33.42 24.68 -1.15
CA PRO A 60 -33.75 23.52 -0.31
C PRO A 60 -33.17 23.73 1.09
N GLU A 61 -33.98 23.50 2.12
CA GLU A 61 -33.57 23.72 3.51
C GLU A 61 -32.44 22.74 3.90
N MET A 62 -31.21 23.22 3.77
CA MET A 62 -30.04 22.64 4.44
C MET A 62 -30.32 22.66 5.94
N GLY A 63 -30.55 21.48 6.52
CA GLY A 63 -30.71 21.32 7.96
C GLY A 63 -29.52 21.93 8.72
N PRO A 64 -29.72 22.38 9.98
CA PRO A 64 -28.71 23.14 10.71
C PRO A 64 -27.41 22.34 10.84
N VAL A 65 -26.33 22.84 10.23
CA VAL A 65 -24.99 22.26 10.31
C VAL A 65 -24.56 22.21 11.79
N PRO A 66 -24.21 21.04 12.34
CA PRO A 66 -23.75 20.94 13.71
C PRO A 66 -22.51 21.80 13.96
N THR A 67 -22.50 22.53 15.07
CA THR A 67 -21.28 23.23 15.51
C THR A 67 -20.22 22.20 15.91
N PRO A 68 -18.98 22.27 15.37
CA PRO A 68 -17.94 21.30 15.70
C PRO A 68 -17.48 21.48 17.16
N SER A 69 -17.91 20.58 18.03
CA SER A 69 -17.49 20.50 19.44
C SER A 69 -17.77 19.11 20.00
N GLY A 70 -16.75 18.44 20.54
CA GLY A 70 -16.90 17.16 21.26
C GLY A 70 -16.56 15.87 20.49
N LEU A 71 -15.86 15.95 19.35
CA LEU A 71 -15.42 14.75 18.60
C LEU A 71 -14.27 13.95 19.27
N SER A 72 -13.63 14.46 20.32
CA SER A 72 -12.52 13.77 21.00
C SER A 72 -12.97 12.60 21.88
N ASP A 73 -14.11 12.73 22.57
CA ASP A 73 -14.46 11.88 23.72
C ASP A 73 -15.54 10.83 23.41
N GLN A 74 -16.07 10.80 22.19
CA GLN A 74 -17.03 9.78 21.76
C GLN A 74 -16.36 8.41 21.58
N PRO A 75 -17.03 7.28 21.87
CA PRO A 75 -16.50 5.94 21.54
C PRO A 75 -16.32 5.78 20.02
N ALA A 76 -15.57 4.77 19.59
CA ALA A 76 -15.44 4.45 18.17
C ALA A 76 -16.83 4.18 17.56
N GLN A 77 -17.17 4.90 16.49
CA GLN A 77 -18.42 4.70 15.77
C GLN A 77 -18.21 3.57 14.76
N ALA A 78 -18.96 2.47 14.91
CA ALA A 78 -18.95 1.40 13.93
C ALA A 78 -19.25 1.96 12.52
N PRO A 79 -18.44 1.65 11.51
CA PRO A 79 -18.60 2.21 10.18
C PRO A 79 -19.92 1.72 9.57
N THR A 80 -20.51 2.59 8.76
CA THR A 80 -21.82 2.37 8.14
C THR A 80 -21.73 2.49 6.62
N ILE A 81 -22.53 1.69 5.95
CA ILE A 81 -22.76 1.77 4.51
C ILE A 81 -24.27 1.81 4.29
N GLY A 82 -24.73 2.54 3.28
CA GLY A 82 -26.14 2.65 2.93
C GLY A 82 -26.34 2.99 1.46
N GLU A 83 -27.54 2.73 0.95
CA GLU A 83 -27.96 3.16 -0.38
C GLU A 83 -28.95 4.32 -0.24
N MET A 84 -28.83 5.31 -1.11
CA MET A 84 -29.75 6.44 -1.23
C MET A 84 -29.93 6.85 -2.69
N THR A 85 -30.84 7.79 -2.93
CA THR A 85 -30.94 8.49 -4.21
C THR A 85 -30.46 9.93 -4.01
N ILE A 86 -29.54 10.38 -4.86
CA ILE A 86 -29.22 11.81 -5.00
C ILE A 86 -29.84 12.35 -6.29
N THR A 87 -29.98 13.66 -6.39
CA THR A 87 -30.39 14.34 -7.62
C THR A 87 -29.31 15.32 -8.04
N ILE A 88 -28.87 15.22 -9.30
CA ILE A 88 -27.88 16.11 -9.93
C ILE A 88 -28.52 16.67 -11.20
N ASN A 89 -28.18 17.89 -11.62
CA ASN A 89 -28.60 18.36 -12.93
C ASN A 89 -27.71 17.72 -14.00
N THR A 90 -28.30 17.07 -14.99
CA THR A 90 -27.57 16.36 -16.04
C THR A 90 -28.11 16.75 -17.40
N ALA A 91 -27.22 17.12 -18.32
CA ALA A 91 -27.53 17.33 -19.73
C ALA A 91 -28.04 16.02 -20.37
N ASP A 92 -29.01 16.09 -21.29
CA ASP A 92 -29.39 14.90 -22.07
C ASP A 92 -28.35 14.64 -23.16
N TYR A 93 -27.24 14.03 -22.75
CA TYR A 93 -26.20 13.52 -23.64
C TYR A 93 -26.59 12.17 -24.26
N GLN A 94 -27.44 11.39 -23.60
CA GLN A 94 -27.77 10.04 -24.02
C GLN A 94 -28.58 10.02 -25.32
N SER A 95 -29.48 10.99 -25.54
CA SER A 95 -30.18 11.13 -26.83
C SER A 95 -29.30 11.70 -27.95
N ALA A 96 -28.06 12.11 -27.66
CA ALA A 96 -27.07 12.63 -28.61
C ALA A 96 -25.95 11.62 -28.95
N LEU A 97 -25.95 10.42 -28.34
CA LEU A 97 -24.96 9.37 -28.62
C LEU A 97 -25.13 8.76 -30.03
N VAL A 98 -24.00 8.36 -30.62
CA VAL A 98 -23.91 7.76 -31.95
C VAL A 98 -23.04 6.50 -31.89
N PRO A 99 -23.57 5.32 -32.27
CA PRO A 99 -22.76 4.10 -32.35
C PRO A 99 -21.57 4.25 -33.30
N THR A 100 -20.42 3.73 -32.88
CA THR A 100 -19.22 3.55 -33.70
C THR A 100 -19.32 2.34 -34.63
N SER A 101 -18.56 2.33 -35.73
CA SER A 101 -18.32 1.11 -36.50
C SER A 101 -17.10 0.35 -35.94
N PRO A 102 -16.93 -0.96 -36.22
CA PRO A 102 -15.84 -1.78 -35.69
C PRO A 102 -14.42 -1.31 -36.03
N GLU A 103 -14.29 -0.37 -36.97
CA GLU A 103 -13.03 0.24 -37.40
C GLU A 103 -12.72 1.58 -36.70
N ASP A 104 -13.63 2.11 -35.87
CA ASP A 104 -13.36 3.30 -35.04
C ASP A 104 -12.45 2.92 -33.85
N PRO A 105 -11.34 3.65 -33.60
CA PRO A 105 -10.44 3.40 -32.47
C PRO A 105 -11.05 3.36 -31.06
N VAL A 106 -12.30 3.80 -30.85
CA VAL A 106 -12.99 3.67 -29.54
C VAL A 106 -14.18 2.70 -29.55
N TYR A 107 -14.35 1.90 -30.60
CA TYR A 107 -15.42 0.88 -30.66
C TYR A 107 -15.34 -0.08 -29.45
N PRO A 108 -16.46 -0.45 -28.80
CA PRO A 108 -17.86 -0.14 -29.18
C PRO A 108 -18.44 1.16 -28.60
N TYR A 109 -17.64 1.98 -27.90
CA TYR A 109 -18.14 3.17 -27.20
C TYR A 109 -18.65 4.25 -28.17
N PRO A 110 -19.80 4.87 -27.89
CA PRO A 110 -20.40 5.84 -28.80
C PRO A 110 -19.64 7.17 -28.88
N ARG A 111 -19.61 7.73 -30.08
CA ARG A 111 -19.32 9.17 -30.31
C ARG A 111 -20.53 10.01 -29.88
N LEU A 112 -20.36 11.33 -29.82
CA LEU A 112 -21.41 12.28 -29.42
C LEU A 112 -21.68 13.29 -30.55
N GLN A 113 -22.94 13.66 -30.78
CA GLN A 113 -23.33 14.82 -31.58
C GLN A 113 -23.63 15.99 -30.65
N HIS A 114 -22.63 16.82 -30.36
CA HIS A 114 -22.70 17.92 -29.37
C HIS A 114 -23.89 18.87 -29.60
N GLU A 115 -24.29 19.10 -30.86
CA GLU A 115 -25.42 19.95 -31.24
C GLU A 115 -26.80 19.39 -30.84
N ARG A 116 -26.86 18.12 -30.42
CA ARG A 116 -28.08 17.43 -29.95
C ARG A 116 -28.15 17.30 -28.44
N VAL A 117 -27.10 17.65 -27.69
CA VAL A 117 -27.07 17.52 -26.23
C VAL A 117 -28.15 18.41 -25.61
N GLY A 118 -29.13 17.80 -24.95
CA GLY A 118 -30.24 18.52 -24.33
C GLY A 118 -29.82 19.28 -23.08
N ALA A 119 -30.55 20.36 -22.76
CA ALA A 119 -30.26 21.21 -21.60
C ALA A 119 -30.29 20.41 -20.27
N PRO A 120 -29.46 20.76 -19.28
CA PRO A 120 -29.44 20.08 -17.99
C PRO A 120 -30.80 20.06 -17.28
N SER A 121 -31.16 18.90 -16.74
CA SER A 121 -32.40 18.71 -15.97
C SER A 121 -32.16 17.83 -14.74
N PRO A 122 -32.99 17.92 -13.68
CA PRO A 122 -32.79 17.14 -12.45
C PRO A 122 -32.95 15.64 -12.71
N ARG A 123 -31.83 14.91 -12.67
CA ARG A 123 -31.77 13.45 -12.80
C ARG A 123 -31.49 12.82 -11.45
N GLN A 124 -32.24 11.76 -11.14
CA GLN A 124 -31.98 10.90 -9.99
C GLN A 124 -30.90 9.87 -10.32
N TYR A 125 -30.01 9.63 -9.35
CA TYR A 125 -28.95 8.64 -9.41
C TYR A 125 -28.94 7.82 -8.12
N ARG A 126 -28.69 6.50 -8.23
CA ARG A 126 -28.35 5.67 -7.07
C ARG A 126 -26.97 6.06 -6.54
N ALA A 127 -26.90 6.28 -5.23
CA ALA A 127 -25.67 6.55 -4.52
C ALA A 127 -25.47 5.55 -3.38
N ILE A 128 -24.23 5.09 -3.23
CA ILE A 128 -23.76 4.28 -2.10
C ILE A 128 -22.98 5.21 -1.19
N VAL A 129 -23.36 5.28 0.08
CA VAL A 129 -22.66 6.08 1.09
C VAL A 129 -21.81 5.16 1.95
N LEU A 130 -20.52 5.46 2.11
CA LEU A 130 -19.64 4.86 3.12
C LEU A 130 -19.34 5.92 4.18
N GLU A 131 -19.40 5.58 5.46
CA GLU A 131 -19.21 6.55 6.54
C GLU A 131 -18.59 5.93 7.80
N ASN A 132 -17.61 6.60 8.39
CA ASN A 132 -17.12 6.31 9.74
C ASN A 132 -17.13 7.57 10.62
N ARG A 133 -16.40 7.60 11.75
CA ARG A 133 -16.31 8.80 12.63
C ARG A 133 -15.76 10.04 11.91
N TYR A 134 -14.85 9.86 10.97
CA TYR A 134 -13.98 10.91 10.41
C TYR A 134 -14.34 11.34 8.99
N LEU A 135 -14.94 10.47 8.17
CA LEU A 135 -15.28 10.81 6.80
C LEU A 135 -16.58 10.16 6.31
N GLN A 136 -17.15 10.75 5.26
CA GLN A 136 -18.26 10.19 4.47
C GLN A 136 -17.89 10.25 2.98
N LEU A 137 -18.07 9.14 2.27
CA LEU A 137 -17.98 9.04 0.81
C LEU A 137 -19.38 8.91 0.20
N THR A 138 -19.57 9.46 -1.00
CA THR A 138 -20.73 9.18 -1.87
C THR A 138 -20.23 8.62 -3.19
N ILE A 139 -20.64 7.39 -3.53
CA ILE A 139 -20.18 6.61 -4.70
C ILE A 139 -21.36 6.44 -5.66
N LEU A 140 -21.13 6.57 -6.97
CA LEU A 140 -22.15 6.49 -8.02
C LEU A 140 -21.87 5.35 -9.01
N PRO A 141 -22.48 4.16 -8.81
CA PRO A 141 -22.37 3.04 -9.75
C PRO A 141 -22.75 3.41 -11.19
N GLU A 142 -23.80 4.22 -11.37
CA GLU A 142 -24.30 4.66 -12.69
C GLU A 142 -23.34 5.53 -13.51
N LEU A 143 -22.23 6.01 -12.93
CA LEU A 143 -21.31 6.97 -13.55
C LEU A 143 -19.86 6.50 -13.41
N GLY A 144 -19.54 5.34 -13.98
CA GLY A 144 -18.20 4.76 -13.98
C GLY A 144 -17.75 4.25 -12.61
N GLY A 145 -18.69 3.88 -11.73
CA GLY A 145 -18.38 3.46 -10.36
C GLY A 145 -17.66 4.51 -9.50
N ARG A 146 -17.72 5.80 -9.86
CA ARG A 146 -16.86 6.86 -9.30
C ARG A 146 -17.21 7.22 -7.85
N ILE A 147 -16.22 7.71 -7.09
CA ILE A 147 -16.45 8.34 -5.78
C ILE A 147 -16.74 9.83 -6.01
N TYR A 148 -18.02 10.21 -6.10
CA TYR A 148 -18.47 11.56 -6.43
C TYR A 148 -18.21 12.61 -5.33
N ARG A 149 -18.32 12.24 -4.06
CA ARG A 149 -18.15 13.16 -2.91
C ARG A 149 -17.31 12.51 -1.82
N TRP A 150 -16.47 13.31 -1.16
CA TRP A 150 -15.73 12.93 0.04
C TRP A 150 -15.77 14.07 1.05
N VAL A 151 -16.63 13.93 2.05
CA VAL A 151 -16.72 14.85 3.18
C VAL A 151 -15.72 14.42 4.25
N ASP A 152 -14.77 15.30 4.56
CA ASP A 152 -14.05 15.27 5.84
C ASP A 152 -14.98 15.81 6.94
N LYS A 153 -15.17 15.01 8.01
CA LYS A 153 -16.03 15.39 9.15
C LYS A 153 -15.31 16.26 10.18
N ALA A 154 -13.98 16.37 10.16
CA ALA A 154 -13.26 17.28 11.04
C ALA A 154 -13.56 18.75 10.68
N SER A 155 -13.50 19.08 9.38
CA SER A 155 -13.84 20.41 8.85
C SER A 155 -15.30 20.56 8.38
N GLY A 156 -16.00 19.45 8.13
CA GLY A 156 -17.34 19.45 7.54
C GLY A 156 -17.35 19.87 6.07
N LYS A 157 -16.27 19.57 5.32
CA LYS A 157 -16.08 20.02 3.92
C LYS A 157 -15.92 18.85 2.96
N ASN A 158 -16.48 19.00 1.75
CA ASN A 158 -16.15 18.13 0.63
C ASN A 158 -14.74 18.46 0.11
N LEU A 159 -13.90 17.45 -0.06
CA LEU A 159 -12.55 17.59 -0.61
C LEU A 159 -12.53 17.45 -2.13
N PHE A 160 -13.33 16.54 -2.69
CA PHE A 160 -13.46 16.38 -4.13
C PHE A 160 -14.11 17.59 -4.78
N TYR A 161 -13.81 17.78 -6.06
CA TYR A 161 -14.61 18.61 -6.94
C TYR A 161 -15.92 17.90 -7.25
N GLU A 162 -17.04 18.50 -6.85
CA GLU A 162 -18.39 18.01 -7.13
C GLU A 162 -19.02 18.92 -8.19
N ASN A 163 -19.16 18.47 -9.43
CA ASN A 163 -19.80 19.28 -10.48
C ASN A 163 -21.33 19.21 -10.33
N PRO A 164 -22.04 20.30 -9.98
CA PRO A 164 -23.49 20.26 -9.80
C PRO A 164 -24.28 20.13 -11.12
N ILE A 165 -23.61 20.27 -12.28
CA ILE A 165 -24.22 20.27 -13.61
C ILE A 165 -23.41 19.37 -14.56
N ILE A 166 -23.70 18.06 -14.52
CA ILE A 166 -23.05 17.03 -15.34
C ILE A 166 -23.35 17.30 -16.82
N THR A 167 -22.29 17.55 -17.59
CA THR A 167 -22.36 17.92 -19.01
C THR A 167 -21.21 17.24 -19.76
N PRO A 168 -21.41 16.70 -20.97
CA PRO A 168 -20.31 16.17 -21.77
C PRO A 168 -19.43 17.30 -22.33
N THR A 169 -18.12 17.08 -22.34
CA THR A 169 -17.12 18.03 -22.88
C THR A 169 -16.81 17.79 -24.36
N THR A 170 -15.91 18.58 -24.94
CA THR A 170 -15.42 18.44 -26.32
C THR A 170 -14.00 17.84 -26.42
N TRP A 171 -13.56 17.08 -25.41
CA TRP A 171 -12.24 16.41 -25.38
C TRP A 171 -12.32 15.03 -24.69
N GLY A 172 -11.18 14.34 -24.56
CA GLY A 172 -11.11 12.93 -24.14
C GLY A 172 -11.17 11.98 -25.33
N ASN A 173 -10.74 10.73 -25.14
CA ASN A 173 -10.40 9.78 -26.22
C ASN A 173 -11.51 9.58 -27.28
N ARG A 174 -12.77 9.48 -26.85
CA ARG A 174 -13.93 9.35 -27.75
C ARG A 174 -14.47 10.66 -28.31
N GLY A 175 -13.78 11.78 -28.08
CA GLY A 175 -14.18 13.13 -28.48
C GLY A 175 -15.13 13.83 -27.50
N TRP A 176 -15.42 13.18 -26.36
CA TRP A 176 -16.18 13.73 -25.25
C TRP A 176 -15.86 12.96 -23.96
N TRP A 177 -15.82 13.68 -22.84
CA TRP A 177 -15.69 13.17 -21.47
C TRP A 177 -16.90 13.64 -20.65
N LEU A 178 -17.42 12.82 -19.73
CA LEU A 178 -18.55 13.21 -18.89
C LEU A 178 -18.09 13.97 -17.64
N ALA A 179 -18.00 15.30 -17.72
CA ALA A 179 -17.50 16.16 -16.64
C ALA A 179 -18.36 16.10 -15.38
N THR A 180 -18.00 15.18 -14.48
CA THR A 180 -18.75 14.86 -13.25
C THR A 180 -17.96 15.22 -11.99
N GLY A 181 -16.63 15.20 -12.07
CA GLY A 181 -15.75 15.32 -10.91
C GLY A 181 -15.73 14.04 -10.06
N GLY A 182 -15.39 14.19 -8.78
CA GLY A 182 -15.15 13.08 -7.86
C GLY A 182 -13.79 12.41 -8.09
N MET A 183 -13.75 11.09 -7.94
CA MET A 183 -12.64 10.22 -8.30
C MET A 183 -13.10 9.11 -9.24
N GLU A 184 -12.46 9.00 -10.40
CA GLU A 184 -12.80 8.08 -11.50
C GLU A 184 -11.64 7.16 -11.90
N TRP A 185 -11.99 6.12 -12.67
CA TRP A 185 -11.09 5.04 -13.07
C TRP A 185 -10.91 5.07 -14.59
N ALA A 186 -9.78 5.58 -15.06
CA ALA A 186 -9.45 5.63 -16.47
C ALA A 186 -8.90 4.26 -16.93
N LEU A 187 -9.68 3.60 -17.79
CA LEU A 187 -9.37 2.33 -18.46
C LEU A 187 -10.07 2.36 -19.84
N PRO A 188 -9.51 1.75 -20.91
CA PRO A 188 -8.18 1.13 -21.03
C PRO A 188 -7.13 2.12 -21.56
N LEU A 189 -7.51 3.39 -21.75
CA LEU A 189 -6.73 4.45 -22.35
C LEU A 189 -6.30 5.48 -21.30
N ASP A 190 -5.39 6.37 -21.69
CA ASP A 190 -4.95 7.54 -20.94
C ASP A 190 -6.02 8.65 -20.86
N GLU A 191 -5.69 9.74 -20.18
CA GLU A 191 -6.65 10.75 -19.72
C GLU A 191 -7.85 10.08 -19.03
N HIS A 192 -9.08 10.34 -19.47
CA HIS A 192 -10.30 9.88 -18.78
C HIS A 192 -10.75 8.45 -19.15
N GLY A 193 -9.97 7.69 -19.94
CA GLY A 193 -10.32 6.33 -20.36
C GLY A 193 -11.58 6.28 -21.26
N LEU A 194 -12.44 5.27 -21.04
CA LEU A 194 -13.72 5.04 -21.71
C LEU A 194 -14.87 4.60 -20.77
N SER A 195 -14.59 3.94 -19.63
CA SER A 195 -15.63 3.46 -18.68
C SER A 195 -16.21 4.51 -17.73
N GLU A 196 -15.86 5.80 -17.85
CA GLU A 196 -16.20 6.81 -16.84
C GLU A 196 -17.68 7.26 -16.84
N ALA A 197 -18.41 6.91 -17.90
CA ALA A 197 -19.82 7.23 -18.11
C ALA A 197 -20.73 5.98 -18.25
N THR A 198 -20.20 4.77 -18.01
CA THR A 198 -20.98 3.51 -18.02
C THR A 198 -21.53 3.19 -16.63
N PRO A 199 -22.67 2.47 -16.53
CA PRO A 199 -23.14 1.92 -15.26
C PRO A 199 -22.31 0.69 -14.88
N TRP A 200 -21.73 0.70 -13.68
CA TRP A 200 -20.96 -0.41 -13.13
C TRP A 200 -21.84 -1.26 -12.19
N ASP A 201 -21.60 -2.57 -12.17
CA ASP A 201 -22.13 -3.47 -11.15
C ASP A 201 -21.43 -3.24 -9.80
N TYR A 202 -22.03 -3.69 -8.69
CA TYR A 202 -21.42 -3.56 -7.38
C TYR A 202 -21.88 -4.58 -6.35
N GLN A 203 -21.01 -4.90 -5.39
CA GLN A 203 -21.28 -5.74 -4.23
C GLN A 203 -20.94 -5.01 -2.93
N LEU A 204 -21.93 -4.87 -2.04
CA LEU A 204 -21.77 -4.26 -0.72
C LEU A 204 -21.29 -5.29 0.32
N TYR A 205 -20.41 -4.89 1.25
CA TYR A 205 -20.05 -5.70 2.42
C TYR A 205 -20.00 -4.90 3.72
N ARG A 206 -20.21 -5.61 4.85
CA ARG A 206 -20.10 -5.09 6.23
C ARG A 206 -19.49 -6.13 7.16
N SER A 207 -18.59 -5.70 8.03
CA SER A 207 -18.31 -6.30 9.33
C SER A 207 -18.59 -5.27 10.44
N PRO A 208 -18.37 -5.57 11.73
CA PRO A 208 -18.41 -4.56 12.80
C PRO A 208 -17.33 -3.47 12.65
N ASP A 209 -16.22 -3.78 11.99
CA ASP A 209 -14.97 -3.01 12.02
C ASP A 209 -14.66 -2.32 10.68
N ILE A 210 -15.22 -2.83 9.57
CA ILE A 210 -15.02 -2.31 8.21
C ILE A 210 -16.29 -2.46 7.36
N VAL A 211 -16.56 -1.45 6.53
CA VAL A 211 -17.59 -1.52 5.48
C VAL A 211 -17.01 -1.10 4.14
N GLY A 212 -17.58 -1.60 3.05
CA GLY A 212 -17.10 -1.26 1.72
C GLY A 212 -18.01 -1.73 0.60
N VAL A 213 -17.58 -1.39 -0.61
CA VAL A 213 -18.19 -1.80 -1.85
C VAL A 213 -17.10 -2.16 -2.85
N THR A 214 -17.25 -3.30 -3.52
CA THR A 214 -16.51 -3.61 -4.75
C THR A 214 -17.39 -3.21 -5.92
N LEU A 215 -16.90 -2.31 -6.78
CA LEU A 215 -17.56 -1.92 -8.03
C LEU A 215 -16.84 -2.63 -9.19
N SER A 216 -17.58 -3.08 -10.21
CA SER A 216 -17.02 -3.85 -11.31
C SER A 216 -17.59 -3.51 -12.68
N ASP A 217 -16.72 -3.54 -13.68
CA ASP A 217 -17.03 -3.32 -15.10
C ASP A 217 -16.26 -4.31 -15.98
N VAL A 218 -16.80 -4.62 -17.16
CA VAL A 218 -16.11 -5.36 -18.22
C VAL A 218 -15.91 -4.38 -19.35
N GLU A 219 -14.71 -3.82 -19.43
CA GLU A 219 -14.38 -2.73 -20.34
C GLU A 219 -14.47 -3.24 -21.79
N GLU A 220 -15.44 -2.72 -22.55
CA GLU A 220 -15.90 -3.37 -23.79
C GLU A 220 -14.89 -3.27 -24.96
N HIS A 221 -13.91 -2.36 -24.90
CA HIS A 221 -12.89 -2.21 -25.95
C HIS A 221 -11.78 -3.25 -25.83
N SER A 222 -11.26 -3.47 -24.61
CA SER A 222 -10.13 -4.36 -24.33
C SER A 222 -10.54 -5.74 -23.78
N GLY A 223 -11.78 -5.88 -23.30
CA GLY A 223 -12.26 -7.08 -22.61
C GLY A 223 -11.70 -7.26 -21.20
N LEU A 224 -10.97 -6.29 -20.66
CA LEU A 224 -10.44 -6.32 -19.29
C LEU A 224 -11.57 -6.18 -18.27
N ILE A 225 -11.46 -6.93 -17.17
CA ILE A 225 -12.36 -6.78 -16.01
C ILE A 225 -11.69 -5.83 -15.02
N SER A 226 -12.39 -4.77 -14.65
CA SER A 226 -12.01 -3.85 -13.60
C SER A 226 -12.81 -4.14 -12.34
N GLU A 227 -12.15 -4.32 -11.21
CA GLU A 227 -12.75 -4.47 -9.87
C GLU A 227 -12.12 -3.43 -8.94
N ILE A 228 -12.88 -2.41 -8.54
CA ILE A 228 -12.41 -1.34 -7.65
C ILE A 228 -13.12 -1.47 -6.31
N THR A 229 -12.39 -1.89 -5.27
CA THR A 229 -12.93 -1.97 -3.91
C THR A 229 -12.64 -0.69 -3.13
N VAL A 230 -13.69 -0.05 -2.61
CA VAL A 230 -13.62 1.16 -1.77
C VAL A 230 -14.13 0.82 -0.37
N SER A 231 -13.38 1.18 0.67
CA SER A 231 -13.72 0.80 2.05
C SER A 231 -13.28 1.78 3.12
N VAL A 232 -13.98 1.77 4.27
CA VAL A 232 -13.70 2.58 5.46
C VAL A 232 -13.79 1.71 6.72
N ASP A 233 -12.83 1.85 7.63
CA ASP A 233 -12.79 1.13 8.91
C ASP A 233 -13.25 2.00 10.10
N ALA A 234 -13.38 1.40 11.29
CA ALA A 234 -13.84 2.06 12.51
C ALA A 234 -12.83 3.05 13.14
N THR A 235 -11.56 2.99 12.73
CA THR A 235 -10.39 3.52 13.45
C THR A 235 -9.67 4.67 12.75
N HIS A 236 -9.64 4.69 11.42
CA HIS A 236 -8.84 5.64 10.64
C HIS A 236 -9.65 6.68 9.85
N ALA A 237 -9.03 7.84 9.61
CA ALA A 237 -9.50 8.91 8.74
C ALA A 237 -9.00 8.80 7.28
N TYR A 238 -8.64 7.59 6.85
CA TYR A 238 -8.49 7.27 5.42
C TYR A 238 -9.67 6.43 4.91
N PHE A 239 -9.92 6.49 3.61
CA PHE A 239 -10.52 5.36 2.91
C PHE A 239 -9.43 4.54 2.22
N THR A 240 -9.66 3.24 2.10
CA THR A 240 -8.80 2.32 1.36
C THR A 240 -9.40 2.05 -0.01
N LEU A 241 -8.58 2.19 -1.05
CA LEU A 241 -8.83 1.64 -2.38
C LEU A 241 -8.07 0.32 -2.54
N MET A 242 -8.69 -0.66 -3.17
CA MET A 242 -8.03 -1.85 -3.71
C MET A 242 -8.51 -2.09 -5.15
N PRO A 243 -7.80 -1.55 -6.15
CA PRO A 243 -8.02 -1.89 -7.55
C PRO A 243 -7.51 -3.29 -7.88
N LYS A 244 -8.22 -3.98 -8.77
CA LYS A 244 -7.80 -5.22 -9.43
C LYS A 244 -8.20 -5.16 -10.90
N ILE A 245 -7.23 -5.29 -11.80
CA ILE A 245 -7.45 -5.39 -13.25
C ILE A 245 -7.11 -6.81 -13.67
N THR A 246 -8.05 -7.50 -14.32
CA THR A 246 -7.92 -8.90 -14.77
C THR A 246 -8.04 -8.98 -16.28
N ASN A 247 -7.18 -9.75 -16.94
CA ASN A 247 -7.33 -10.12 -18.35
C ASN A 247 -8.01 -11.51 -18.46
N PRO A 248 -9.31 -11.59 -18.79
CA PRO A 248 -10.01 -12.86 -18.99
C PRO A 248 -9.85 -13.42 -20.42
N THR A 249 -9.19 -12.72 -21.34
CA THR A 249 -9.12 -13.09 -22.76
C THR A 249 -8.08 -14.18 -23.02
N ASP A 250 -8.03 -14.68 -24.26
CA ASP A 250 -7.08 -15.68 -24.74
C ASP A 250 -5.78 -15.10 -25.32
N HIS A 251 -5.61 -13.76 -25.28
CA HIS A 251 -4.43 -13.05 -25.79
C HIS A 251 -3.90 -12.00 -24.80
N ALA A 252 -2.66 -11.57 -25.00
CA ALA A 252 -2.07 -10.49 -24.20
C ALA A 252 -2.75 -9.15 -24.52
N VAL A 253 -3.09 -8.39 -23.48
CA VAL A 253 -3.73 -7.06 -23.60
C VAL A 253 -2.81 -6.01 -23.01
N SER A 254 -2.35 -5.07 -23.85
CA SER A 254 -1.73 -3.82 -23.39
C SER A 254 -2.81 -2.77 -23.13
N TYR A 255 -2.66 -2.05 -22.03
CA TYR A 255 -3.62 -1.04 -21.57
C TYR A 255 -2.92 0.00 -20.70
N LYS A 256 -3.68 1.05 -20.39
CA LYS A 256 -3.35 2.08 -19.40
C LYS A 256 -4.44 2.05 -18.34
N PHE A 257 -4.04 2.10 -17.07
CA PHE A 257 -4.96 2.29 -15.96
C PHE A 257 -4.48 3.42 -15.07
N TRP A 258 -5.38 4.37 -14.80
CA TRP A 258 -5.15 5.48 -13.89
C TRP A 258 -6.35 5.77 -12.99
N ILE A 259 -6.09 5.99 -11.71
CA ILE A 259 -7.00 6.68 -10.79
C ILE A 259 -6.84 8.18 -11.02
N ASN A 260 -7.95 8.90 -11.24
CA ASN A 260 -7.97 10.35 -11.25
C ASN A 260 -8.85 10.85 -10.11
N GLY A 261 -8.29 11.61 -9.17
CA GLY A 261 -9.06 12.35 -8.17
C GLY A 261 -9.11 13.83 -8.50
N MET A 262 -10.30 14.38 -8.76
CA MET A 262 -10.52 15.82 -8.91
C MET A 262 -10.85 16.47 -7.57
N PHE A 263 -10.18 17.56 -7.24
CA PHE A 263 -10.26 18.21 -5.93
C PHE A 263 -10.50 19.71 -6.00
N ALA A 264 -11.25 20.20 -5.01
CA ALA A 264 -11.40 21.63 -4.71
C ALA A 264 -11.11 21.95 -3.22
N LEU A 265 -10.87 20.94 -2.38
CA LEU A 265 -10.40 21.06 -0.98
C LEU A 265 -11.23 22.04 -0.13
N GLY A 266 -12.55 21.86 -0.11
CA GLY A 266 -13.48 22.70 0.66
C GLY A 266 -13.87 24.04 0.02
N SER A 267 -13.39 24.32 -1.20
CA SER A 267 -13.78 25.45 -2.04
C SER A 267 -14.71 25.02 -3.19
N GLN A 268 -15.29 25.98 -3.91
CA GLN A 268 -15.91 25.78 -5.24
C GLN A 268 -14.96 26.14 -6.40
N GLN A 269 -13.86 26.84 -6.11
CA GLN A 269 -12.85 27.23 -7.09
C GLN A 269 -11.45 27.05 -6.51
N ILE A 270 -10.52 26.57 -7.34
CA ILE A 270 -9.09 26.55 -7.02
C ILE A 270 -8.46 27.92 -7.29
N GLY A 271 -7.40 28.26 -6.56
CA GLY A 271 -6.81 29.59 -6.63
C GLY A 271 -5.53 29.76 -5.81
N PRO A 272 -5.12 31.01 -5.52
CA PRO A 272 -3.89 31.30 -4.78
C PRO A 272 -3.81 30.58 -3.43
N GLY A 273 -2.61 30.18 -3.02
CA GLY A 273 -2.43 29.34 -1.84
C GLY A 273 -2.73 27.84 -2.02
N LEU A 274 -3.18 27.37 -3.19
CA LEU A 274 -3.10 25.93 -3.53
C LEU A 274 -1.63 25.54 -3.76
N ARG A 275 -1.20 24.44 -3.12
CA ARG A 275 0.12 23.85 -3.31
C ARG A 275 0.06 22.34 -3.58
N PHE A 276 0.94 21.86 -4.45
CA PHE A 276 1.09 20.46 -4.83
C PHE A 276 2.31 19.81 -4.18
N VAL A 277 2.20 18.51 -3.87
CA VAL A 277 3.27 17.66 -3.34
C VAL A 277 3.40 16.44 -4.26
N LEU A 278 4.53 16.34 -4.95
CA LEU A 278 4.87 15.24 -5.86
C LEU A 278 6.06 14.43 -5.34
N PRO A 279 6.13 13.12 -5.62
CA PRO A 279 7.23 12.24 -5.23
C PRO A 279 8.43 12.41 -6.16
N GLY A 280 9.09 13.58 -6.08
CA GLY A 280 10.42 13.76 -6.68
C GLY A 280 10.91 15.18 -6.93
N GLY A 281 12.21 15.29 -7.21
CA GLY A 281 12.90 16.54 -7.55
C GLY A 281 12.92 16.91 -9.04
N GLN A 282 12.32 16.11 -9.92
CA GLN A 282 12.13 16.43 -11.33
C GLN A 282 10.76 15.94 -11.82
N VAL A 283 10.23 16.59 -12.85
CA VAL A 283 8.96 16.25 -13.50
C VAL A 283 9.07 16.29 -15.03
N THR A 284 8.29 15.46 -15.72
CA THR A 284 8.13 15.50 -17.18
C THR A 284 6.87 16.26 -17.53
N VAL A 285 6.96 17.23 -18.43
CA VAL A 285 5.79 17.99 -18.90
C VAL A 285 4.91 17.08 -19.76
N HIS A 286 3.64 16.93 -19.38
CA HIS A 286 2.61 16.30 -20.21
C HIS A 286 2.02 17.31 -21.20
N SER A 287 1.57 18.44 -20.65
CA SER A 287 0.75 19.43 -21.36
C SER A 287 0.94 20.79 -20.70
N THR A 288 1.13 21.86 -21.48
CA THR A 288 1.29 23.23 -20.97
C THR A 288 0.78 24.24 -22.00
N GLY A 289 0.12 25.31 -21.54
CA GLY A 289 -0.12 26.51 -22.34
C GLY A 289 0.93 27.61 -22.13
N ASP A 290 1.78 27.48 -21.12
CA ASP A 290 2.89 28.40 -20.83
C ASP A 290 4.08 28.12 -21.79
N PRO A 291 4.41 29.04 -22.72
CA PRO A 291 5.44 28.83 -23.73
C PRO A 291 6.87 29.04 -23.19
N SER A 292 7.03 29.37 -21.90
CA SER A 292 8.34 29.46 -21.25
C SER A 292 8.81 28.14 -20.62
N LEU A 293 7.91 27.15 -20.54
CA LEU A 293 8.18 25.80 -20.04
C LEU A 293 8.76 24.87 -21.12
N PRO A 294 9.31 23.70 -20.74
CA PRO A 294 9.62 22.64 -21.69
C PRO A 294 8.37 22.14 -22.42
N ARG A 295 8.57 21.49 -23.56
CA ARG A 295 7.50 20.87 -24.35
C ARG A 295 7.04 19.54 -23.74
N PRO A 296 5.89 18.99 -24.18
CA PRO A 296 5.52 17.60 -23.90
C PRO A 296 6.71 16.64 -24.11
N HIS A 297 6.85 15.67 -23.21
CA HIS A 297 7.99 14.73 -23.08
C HIS A 297 9.32 15.32 -22.58
N GLU A 298 9.50 16.64 -22.48
CA GLU A 298 10.71 17.26 -21.92
C GLU A 298 10.58 17.41 -20.39
N THR A 299 11.72 17.39 -19.67
CA THR A 299 11.76 17.46 -18.19
C THR A 299 12.10 18.85 -17.66
N MET A 300 11.70 19.12 -16.40
CA MET A 300 12.17 20.24 -15.60
C MET A 300 12.38 19.86 -14.14
N ASP A 301 13.22 20.63 -13.46
CA ASP A 301 13.44 20.53 -12.02
C ASP A 301 12.17 20.90 -11.24
N TRP A 302 11.91 20.21 -10.13
CA TRP A 302 10.75 20.39 -9.28
C TRP A 302 11.17 20.61 -7.81
N PRO A 303 10.50 21.51 -7.06
CA PRO A 303 9.37 22.34 -7.49
C PRO A 303 9.77 23.65 -8.17
N VAL A 304 11.06 24.02 -8.17
CA VAL A 304 11.53 25.32 -8.68
C VAL A 304 12.21 25.18 -10.04
N PHE A 305 11.61 25.79 -11.07
CA PHE A 305 12.19 25.86 -12.42
C PHE A 305 12.28 27.32 -12.88
N LYS A 306 13.45 27.72 -13.41
CA LYS A 306 13.75 29.11 -13.84
C LYS A 306 13.40 30.19 -12.80
N GLY A 307 13.43 29.85 -11.51
CA GLY A 307 13.09 30.76 -10.39
C GLY A 307 11.59 30.89 -10.08
N ARG A 308 10.71 30.16 -10.78
CA ARG A 308 9.28 30.01 -10.43
C ARG A 308 9.07 28.70 -9.67
N ASP A 309 8.26 28.74 -8.63
CA ASP A 309 7.95 27.59 -7.76
C ASP A 309 6.61 26.97 -8.16
N PHE A 310 6.67 26.00 -9.05
CA PHE A 310 5.49 25.32 -9.62
C PHE A 310 4.76 24.41 -8.64
N SER A 311 5.28 24.18 -7.42
CA SER A 311 4.44 23.63 -6.35
C SER A 311 3.27 24.56 -6.02
N LYS A 312 3.42 25.88 -6.20
CA LYS A 312 2.39 26.88 -5.91
C LYS A 312 1.58 27.20 -7.18
N TYR A 313 0.27 26.96 -7.14
CA TYR A 313 -0.62 27.25 -8.28
C TYR A 313 -0.61 28.73 -8.68
N GLU A 314 -0.39 29.65 -7.74
CA GLU A 314 -0.29 31.10 -7.97
C GLU A 314 0.91 31.56 -8.83
N THR A 315 1.86 30.67 -9.16
CA THR A 315 2.97 30.98 -10.09
C THR A 315 2.75 30.43 -11.49
N TRP A 316 1.64 29.72 -11.73
CA TRP A 316 1.28 29.17 -13.03
C TRP A 316 0.72 30.30 -13.91
N GLN A 317 1.07 30.32 -15.20
CA GLN A 317 0.65 31.37 -16.14
C GLN A 317 -0.42 30.89 -17.13
N SER A 318 -0.63 29.57 -17.20
CA SER A 318 -1.63 28.88 -18.01
C SER A 318 -1.82 27.47 -17.43
N TYR A 319 -2.65 26.63 -18.04
CA TYR A 319 -2.77 25.22 -17.68
C TYR A 319 -1.41 24.50 -17.72
N LEU A 320 -1.24 23.53 -16.82
CA LEU A 320 -0.06 22.66 -16.76
C LEU A 320 -0.45 21.27 -16.24
N GLY A 321 0.07 20.24 -16.87
CA GLY A 321 0.04 18.86 -16.41
C GLY A 321 1.44 18.26 -16.47
N VAL A 322 1.87 17.58 -15.40
CA VAL A 322 3.22 17.01 -15.27
C VAL A 322 3.19 15.65 -14.55
N PHE A 323 4.10 14.73 -14.93
CA PHE A 323 4.38 13.47 -14.21
C PHE A 323 5.63 13.59 -13.35
N ALA A 324 5.70 12.90 -12.22
CA ALA A 324 6.95 12.69 -11.48
C ALA A 324 7.97 11.92 -12.35
N ALA A 325 9.21 12.43 -12.47
CA ALA A 325 10.21 11.90 -13.40
C ALA A 325 11.39 11.20 -12.67
N PRO A 326 11.91 10.07 -13.21
CA PRO A 326 11.39 9.29 -14.34
C PRO A 326 10.18 8.42 -13.97
N ALA A 327 9.81 8.38 -12.70
CA ALA A 327 8.60 7.80 -12.11
C ALA A 327 8.46 8.33 -10.67
N ALA A 328 7.36 8.01 -10.00
CA ALA A 328 7.28 8.14 -8.55
C ALA A 328 8.34 7.28 -7.85
N HIS A 329 9.09 7.88 -6.92
CA HIS A 329 10.07 7.18 -6.07
C HIS A 329 9.80 7.30 -4.56
N ASP A 330 8.80 8.09 -4.18
CA ASP A 330 8.22 8.10 -2.83
C ASP A 330 6.80 7.54 -2.87
N SER A 331 6.39 6.88 -1.79
CA SER A 331 5.07 6.24 -1.65
C SER A 331 3.91 7.21 -1.36
N PHE A 332 4.10 8.52 -1.56
CA PHE A 332 3.06 9.53 -1.26
C PHE A 332 3.04 10.69 -2.27
N MET A 333 1.85 11.28 -2.44
CA MET A 333 1.64 12.54 -3.16
C MET A 333 0.42 13.27 -2.60
N GLY A 334 0.18 14.51 -3.02
CA GLY A 334 -1.06 15.20 -2.65
C GLY A 334 -1.06 16.69 -2.92
N ALA A 335 -1.92 17.42 -2.20
CA ALA A 335 -2.03 18.87 -2.30
C ALA A 335 -2.57 19.48 -0.99
N TYR A 336 -2.31 20.77 -0.77
CA TYR A 336 -2.83 21.55 0.37
C TYR A 336 -3.25 22.95 -0.07
N ASN A 337 -4.45 23.38 0.33
CA ASN A 337 -5.01 24.70 0.07
C ASN A 337 -4.90 25.59 1.33
N HIS A 338 -4.03 26.60 1.27
CA HIS A 338 -3.82 27.56 2.37
C HIS A 338 -5.00 28.53 2.59
N GLN A 339 -6.00 28.59 1.71
CA GLN A 339 -7.21 29.39 1.93
C GLN A 339 -8.26 28.65 2.77
N THR A 340 -8.35 27.33 2.64
CA THR A 340 -9.30 26.48 3.38
C THR A 340 -8.65 25.73 4.53
N ASN A 341 -7.32 25.74 4.62
CA ASN A 341 -6.50 24.92 5.52
C ASN A 341 -6.72 23.41 5.39
N LEU A 342 -7.13 22.95 4.20
CA LEU A 342 -7.36 21.54 3.90
C LEU A 342 -6.36 21.05 2.87
N GLY A 343 -5.89 19.82 3.07
CA GLY A 343 -5.12 19.07 2.09
C GLY A 343 -5.63 17.64 1.95
N VAL A 344 -5.19 17.00 0.87
CA VAL A 344 -5.37 15.58 0.59
C VAL A 344 -4.01 14.91 0.47
N VAL A 345 -3.91 13.71 1.02
CA VAL A 345 -2.78 12.79 0.86
C VAL A 345 -3.26 11.52 0.15
N ARG A 346 -2.49 11.07 -0.84
CA ARG A 346 -2.55 9.73 -1.44
C ARG A 346 -1.30 8.96 -1.00
N ILE A 347 -1.48 7.76 -0.45
CA ILE A 347 -0.41 6.79 -0.15
C ILE A 347 -0.56 5.59 -1.10
N PHE A 348 0.52 5.17 -1.73
CA PHE A 348 0.51 4.12 -2.76
C PHE A 348 1.86 3.37 -2.86
N PRO A 349 1.88 2.10 -3.29
CA PRO A 349 3.11 1.31 -3.43
C PRO A 349 3.83 1.68 -4.74
N HIS A 350 4.67 2.73 -4.70
CA HIS A 350 5.36 3.29 -5.88
C HIS A 350 6.17 2.27 -6.69
N GLN A 351 6.63 1.17 -6.07
CA GLN A 351 7.36 0.08 -6.72
C GLN A 351 6.53 -0.66 -7.79
N LEU A 352 5.19 -0.67 -7.63
CA LEU A 352 4.23 -1.25 -8.59
C LEU A 352 3.44 -0.16 -9.32
N VAL A 353 3.08 0.91 -8.60
CA VAL A 353 2.22 2.00 -9.10
C VAL A 353 3.10 3.21 -9.38
N ARG A 354 3.80 3.17 -10.53
CA ARG A 354 4.90 4.10 -10.85
C ARG A 354 4.44 5.49 -11.30
N GLY A 355 3.17 5.63 -11.65
CA GLY A 355 2.56 6.87 -12.11
C GLY A 355 2.11 7.78 -10.98
N ALA A 356 2.60 9.02 -11.00
CA ALA A 356 2.10 10.13 -10.20
C ALA A 356 2.08 11.40 -11.07
N LYS A 357 0.90 11.96 -11.34
CA LYS A 357 0.73 13.19 -12.13
C LYS A 357 -0.16 14.20 -11.42
N ILE A 358 0.10 15.49 -11.65
CA ILE A 358 -0.84 16.57 -11.35
C ILE A 358 -1.30 17.23 -12.66
N PHE A 359 -2.51 17.77 -12.65
CA PHE A 359 -2.97 18.74 -13.65
C PHE A 359 -3.82 19.81 -12.96
N ALA A 360 -3.76 21.04 -13.46
CA ALA A 360 -4.75 22.06 -13.12
C ALA A 360 -4.99 23.01 -14.31
N PRO A 361 -6.22 23.52 -14.48
CA PRO A 361 -6.66 24.24 -15.68
C PRO A 361 -6.03 25.62 -15.86
N GLY A 362 -5.42 26.24 -14.84
CA GLY A 362 -4.72 27.52 -14.97
C GLY A 362 -5.63 28.66 -15.46
N ASP A 363 -5.50 29.01 -16.73
CA ASP A 363 -6.25 30.04 -17.45
C ASP A 363 -7.44 29.51 -18.28
N LEU A 364 -7.62 28.20 -18.37
CA LEU A 364 -8.74 27.58 -19.11
C LEU A 364 -10.09 27.97 -18.50
N GLU A 365 -11.00 28.45 -19.35
CA GLU A 365 -12.32 28.92 -18.92
C GLU A 365 -13.22 27.76 -18.41
N PRO A 366 -13.82 27.85 -17.21
CA PRO A 366 -14.68 26.79 -16.66
C PRO A 366 -15.87 26.35 -17.52
N LYS A 367 -16.31 27.19 -18.47
CA LYS A 367 -17.35 26.86 -19.48
C LYS A 367 -17.06 25.60 -20.30
N LEU A 368 -15.81 25.14 -20.26
CA LEU A 368 -15.33 23.92 -20.90
C LEU A 368 -15.86 22.64 -20.22
N TRP A 369 -16.03 22.63 -18.89
CA TRP A 369 -16.46 21.45 -18.11
C TRP A 369 -17.72 21.68 -17.26
N THR A 370 -18.11 22.93 -16.98
CA THR A 370 -19.29 23.26 -16.18
C THR A 370 -19.92 24.59 -16.60
N THR A 371 -21.07 24.94 -16.02
CA THR A 371 -21.78 26.20 -16.29
C THR A 371 -21.94 27.10 -15.06
N ASP A 372 -21.50 26.68 -13.87
CA ASP A 372 -21.54 27.48 -12.64
C ASP A 372 -20.26 28.30 -12.38
N GLY A 373 -19.20 28.07 -13.15
CA GLY A 373 -17.89 28.73 -13.01
C GLY A 373 -16.93 28.04 -12.03
N SER A 374 -17.28 26.88 -11.48
CA SER A 374 -16.46 26.13 -10.52
C SER A 374 -15.21 25.50 -11.17
N SER A 375 -14.15 25.26 -10.37
CA SER A 375 -12.85 24.77 -10.88
C SER A 375 -12.15 23.82 -9.92
N TYR A 376 -11.28 22.97 -10.47
CA TYR A 376 -10.64 21.85 -9.79
C TYR A 376 -9.18 21.67 -10.19
N PHE A 377 -8.42 20.91 -9.40
CA PHE A 377 -7.16 20.29 -9.81
C PHE A 377 -7.29 18.77 -9.76
N GLU A 378 -6.36 18.07 -10.40
CA GLU A 378 -6.34 16.61 -10.51
C GLU A 378 -5.10 16.00 -9.88
N LEU A 379 -5.28 14.88 -9.17
CA LEU A 379 -4.22 13.99 -8.72
C LEU A 379 -4.38 12.62 -9.38
N TRP A 380 -3.38 12.24 -10.16
CA TRP A 380 -3.39 11.07 -11.02
C TRP A 380 -2.44 10.00 -10.48
N GLY A 381 -2.91 8.75 -10.39
CA GLY A 381 -2.14 7.59 -9.95
C GLY A 381 -2.24 6.41 -10.91
N GLY A 382 -1.12 5.93 -11.44
CA GLY A 382 -1.11 4.92 -12.51
C GLY A 382 -0.11 3.80 -12.31
N LEU A 383 -0.36 2.65 -12.94
CA LEU A 383 0.61 1.54 -12.97
C LEU A 383 1.87 1.94 -13.76
N ALA A 384 1.65 2.50 -14.96
CA ALA A 384 2.71 3.01 -15.82
C ALA A 384 3.20 4.41 -15.38
N PRO A 385 4.47 4.80 -15.65
CA PRO A 385 5.00 6.09 -15.21
C PRO A 385 4.30 7.32 -15.82
N THR A 386 3.95 7.26 -17.10
CA THR A 386 3.32 8.34 -17.86
C THR A 386 2.13 7.84 -18.70
N PHE A 387 1.37 8.77 -19.28
CA PHE A 387 0.31 8.45 -20.26
C PHE A 387 0.84 7.89 -21.59
N TRP A 388 2.16 7.98 -21.85
CA TRP A 388 2.78 7.41 -23.05
C TRP A 388 3.28 5.98 -22.86
N ASP A 389 3.33 5.52 -21.60
CA ASP A 389 3.69 4.17 -21.23
C ASP A 389 2.42 3.29 -21.12
N GLU A 390 2.57 2.00 -21.38
CA GLU A 390 1.50 0.99 -21.24
C GLU A 390 1.97 -0.14 -20.32
N VAL A 391 1.00 -0.88 -19.78
CA VAL A 391 1.23 -2.15 -19.07
C VAL A 391 0.49 -3.28 -19.78
N THR A 392 1.08 -4.47 -19.79
CA THR A 392 0.51 -5.66 -20.46
C THR A 392 0.13 -6.70 -19.43
N LEU A 393 -1.05 -7.32 -19.59
CA LEU A 393 -1.44 -8.54 -18.88
C LEU A 393 -1.56 -9.68 -19.88
N GLU A 394 -0.88 -10.79 -19.62
CA GLU A 394 -1.04 -12.05 -20.37
C GLU A 394 -2.39 -12.71 -20.06
N PRO A 395 -2.85 -13.69 -20.87
CA PRO A 395 -4.10 -14.42 -20.65
C PRO A 395 -4.26 -14.97 -19.22
N GLY A 396 -5.37 -14.62 -18.57
CA GLY A 396 -5.68 -15.04 -17.20
C GLY A 396 -4.87 -14.35 -16.09
N GLN A 397 -3.97 -13.42 -16.42
CA GLN A 397 -3.27 -12.61 -15.41
C GLN A 397 -4.18 -11.54 -14.81
N HIS A 398 -3.81 -11.09 -13.61
CA HIS A 398 -4.36 -9.89 -12.99
C HIS A 398 -3.27 -9.14 -12.23
N VAL A 399 -3.48 -7.85 -12.04
CA VAL A 399 -2.69 -6.99 -11.14
C VAL A 399 -3.62 -6.39 -10.10
N THR A 400 -3.17 -6.28 -8.85
CA THR A 400 -3.92 -5.63 -7.77
C THR A 400 -2.98 -4.96 -6.78
N TRP A 401 -3.44 -3.88 -6.16
CA TRP A 401 -2.70 -3.13 -5.16
C TRP A 401 -3.64 -2.48 -4.15
N GLN A 402 -3.08 -1.73 -3.20
CA GLN A 402 -3.81 -0.96 -2.20
C GLN A 402 -3.34 0.49 -2.22
N GLU A 403 -4.26 1.44 -2.02
CA GLU A 403 -3.94 2.84 -1.72
C GLU A 403 -4.75 3.32 -0.51
N GLN A 404 -4.19 4.24 0.28
CA GLN A 404 -4.91 4.98 1.31
C GLN A 404 -5.00 6.45 0.94
N TRP A 405 -6.18 7.03 1.12
CA TRP A 405 -6.44 8.44 0.85
C TRP A 405 -7.02 9.12 2.10
N TYR A 406 -6.38 10.18 2.60
CA TYR A 406 -6.82 10.90 3.81
C TYR A 406 -6.75 12.42 3.69
N ALA A 407 -7.51 13.07 4.58
CA ALA A 407 -7.56 14.52 4.75
C ALA A 407 -6.47 14.99 5.74
N VAL A 408 -5.93 16.19 5.53
CA VAL A 408 -5.08 16.88 6.51
C VAL A 408 -5.55 18.32 6.74
N GLY A 409 -5.83 18.67 7.99
CA GLY A 409 -6.27 20.02 8.40
C GLY A 409 -5.16 20.84 9.08
N ASP A 410 -5.19 22.16 8.93
CA ASP A 410 -4.45 23.20 9.69
C ASP A 410 -2.90 23.08 9.81
N MET A 411 -2.28 22.08 9.18
CA MET A 411 -0.83 21.85 9.19
C MET A 411 -0.02 22.96 8.49
N GLY A 412 -0.65 23.79 7.64
CA GLY A 412 0.05 24.78 6.82
C GLY A 412 0.89 24.14 5.69
N GLY A 413 0.38 23.07 5.08
CA GLY A 413 1.10 22.20 4.15
C GLY A 413 1.63 20.93 4.81
N PHE A 414 2.27 20.07 4.01
CA PHE A 414 3.00 18.89 4.46
C PHE A 414 4.13 18.59 3.46
N ASN A 415 5.16 17.87 3.89
CA ASN A 415 6.28 17.44 3.04
C ASN A 415 6.79 16.02 3.35
N TYR A 416 6.10 15.27 4.21
CA TYR A 416 6.21 13.82 4.35
C TYR A 416 4.85 13.24 4.70
N ALA A 417 4.52 12.05 4.21
CA ALA A 417 3.31 11.32 4.60
C ALA A 417 3.46 9.80 4.51
N ASN A 418 2.76 9.08 5.39
CA ASN A 418 2.58 7.63 5.36
C ASN A 418 1.13 7.27 5.81
N PRO A 419 0.71 5.99 5.93
CA PRO A 419 -0.66 5.63 6.33
C PRO A 419 -1.08 6.07 7.74
N ASP A 420 -0.14 6.25 8.66
CA ASP A 420 -0.40 6.64 10.06
C ASP A 420 -0.43 8.16 10.26
N ALA A 421 0.44 8.91 9.56
CA ALA A 421 0.60 10.36 9.76
C ALA A 421 1.22 11.12 8.58
N ALA A 422 0.91 12.41 8.52
CA ALA A 422 1.59 13.42 7.72
C ALA A 422 2.40 14.37 8.59
N LEU A 423 3.54 14.84 8.07
CA LEU A 423 4.42 15.83 8.72
C LEU A 423 4.65 17.05 7.82
N ASN A 424 4.82 18.20 8.45
CA ASN A 424 5.30 19.43 7.82
C ASN A 424 6.57 19.90 8.55
N LEU A 425 7.64 20.15 7.81
CA LEU A 425 8.88 20.73 8.32
C LEU A 425 9.35 21.83 7.35
N GLY A 426 9.17 23.09 7.74
CA GLY A 426 9.59 24.26 6.96
C GLY A 426 10.54 25.16 7.75
N THR A 427 11.33 25.97 7.05
CA THR A 427 12.29 26.91 7.67
C THR A 427 12.10 28.33 7.16
N THR A 428 12.33 29.30 8.05
CA THR A 428 12.49 30.73 7.77
C THR A 428 13.85 31.18 8.32
N PRO A 429 14.36 32.38 7.98
CA PRO A 429 15.60 32.90 8.56
C PRO A 429 15.60 33.01 10.11
N GLU A 430 14.41 33.05 10.72
CA GLU A 430 14.20 33.25 12.16
C GLU A 430 13.64 32.01 12.89
N SER A 431 13.09 31.03 12.16
CA SER A 431 12.30 29.96 12.77
C SER A 431 12.27 28.65 11.98
N VAL A 432 11.99 27.55 12.69
CA VAL A 432 11.58 26.28 12.12
C VAL A 432 10.09 26.10 12.41
N GLN A 433 9.30 25.87 11.37
CA GLN A 433 7.86 25.63 11.44
C GLN A 433 7.63 24.12 11.36
N VAL A 434 6.84 23.58 12.29
CA VAL A 434 6.53 22.14 12.36
C VAL A 434 5.03 21.90 12.42
N ALA A 435 4.55 20.82 11.80
CA ALA A 435 3.22 20.30 12.04
C ALA A 435 3.16 18.78 11.91
N ALA A 436 2.15 18.17 12.52
CA ALA A 436 1.84 16.75 12.43
C ALA A 436 0.32 16.54 12.47
N ALA A 437 -0.20 15.69 11.59
CA ALA A 437 -1.57 15.17 11.66
C ALA A 437 -1.51 13.64 11.56
N SER A 438 -2.40 12.95 12.26
CA SER A 438 -2.46 11.48 12.26
C SER A 438 -3.80 11.00 11.74
N THR A 439 -3.82 9.83 11.09
CA THR A 439 -5.04 9.21 10.57
C THR A 439 -5.85 8.51 11.65
N GLN A 440 -5.27 8.30 12.84
CA GLN A 440 -5.91 7.74 14.04
C GLN A 440 -5.45 8.53 15.29
N PRO A 441 -6.08 8.37 16.47
CA PRO A 441 -5.63 9.01 17.70
C PRO A 441 -4.23 8.51 18.13
N ILE A 442 -3.28 9.43 18.38
CA ILE A 442 -1.90 9.10 18.77
C ILE A 442 -1.45 10.01 19.91
N ASN A 443 -1.18 9.43 21.08
CA ASN A 443 -0.42 10.08 22.15
C ASN A 443 1.07 9.81 21.96
N GLY A 444 1.92 10.80 22.22
CA GLY A 444 3.34 10.68 22.00
C GLY A 444 4.11 11.99 22.10
N ARG A 445 5.21 12.09 21.34
CA ARG A 445 6.05 13.29 21.25
C ARG A 445 6.40 13.59 19.79
N LEU A 446 6.36 14.85 19.41
CA LEU A 446 6.90 15.36 18.15
C LEU A 446 8.30 15.94 18.44
N ILE A 447 9.34 15.33 17.88
CA ILE A 447 10.75 15.62 18.21
C ILE A 447 11.44 16.30 17.03
N LEU A 448 12.06 17.46 17.27
CA LEU A 448 12.83 18.22 16.29
C LEU A 448 14.34 17.95 16.47
N TRP A 449 14.99 17.57 15.37
CA TRP A 449 16.41 17.22 15.29
C TRP A 449 17.17 18.28 14.48
N GLN A 450 18.42 18.55 14.84
CA GLN A 450 19.32 19.42 14.10
C GLN A 450 20.70 18.77 13.90
N GLY A 451 21.27 18.94 12.71
CA GLY A 451 22.63 18.52 12.37
C GLY A 451 22.74 17.13 11.73
N GLU A 452 23.91 16.83 11.20
CA GLU A 452 24.24 15.55 10.53
C GLU A 452 24.43 14.40 11.53
N ASP A 453 24.98 14.72 12.71
CA ASP A 453 24.84 13.96 13.97
C ASP A 453 23.57 14.51 14.67
N PRO A 454 22.41 13.84 14.55
CA PRO A 454 21.11 14.46 14.83
C PRO A 454 20.89 14.68 16.32
N ARG A 455 21.11 15.91 16.79
CA ARG A 455 20.84 16.30 18.17
C ARG A 455 19.39 16.76 18.30
N GLN A 456 18.72 16.33 19.36
CA GLN A 456 17.40 16.83 19.71
C GLN A 456 17.50 18.32 20.07
N ALA A 457 16.94 19.18 19.22
CA ALA A 457 16.89 20.63 19.46
C ALA A 457 15.73 20.99 20.40
N THR A 458 14.58 20.34 20.22
CA THR A 458 13.43 20.43 21.12
C THR A 458 12.46 19.27 20.86
N ASP A 459 11.42 19.16 21.69
CA ASP A 459 10.26 18.32 21.40
C ASP A 459 9.00 18.90 22.02
N TRP A 460 7.85 18.42 21.56
CA TRP A 460 6.54 18.73 22.12
C TRP A 460 5.80 17.43 22.48
N PRO A 461 5.23 17.30 23.69
CA PRO A 461 4.25 16.26 23.95
C PRO A 461 2.99 16.52 23.10
N VAL A 462 2.50 15.49 22.42
CA VAL A 462 1.34 15.59 21.53
C VAL A 462 0.29 14.54 21.86
N SER A 463 -0.97 14.91 21.70
CA SER A 463 -2.11 14.00 21.62
C SER A 463 -2.85 14.35 20.34
N LEU A 464 -2.45 13.71 19.25
CA LEU A 464 -3.02 13.91 17.92
C LEU A 464 -4.31 13.12 17.76
N ALA A 465 -5.16 13.60 16.88
CA ALA A 465 -6.26 12.88 16.25
C ALA A 465 -6.52 13.51 14.86
N PRO A 466 -7.30 12.88 13.97
CA PRO A 466 -7.63 13.48 12.67
C PRO A 466 -8.23 14.88 12.77
N GLU A 467 -9.09 15.11 13.77
CA GLU A 467 -9.68 16.42 14.08
C GLU A 467 -8.81 17.32 14.97
N ARG A 468 -7.62 16.85 15.35
CA ARG A 468 -6.69 17.54 16.28
C ARG A 468 -5.24 17.43 15.79
N PRO A 469 -4.89 18.08 14.67
CA PRO A 469 -3.50 18.23 14.25
C PRO A 469 -2.69 19.08 15.24
N PHE A 470 -1.37 18.88 15.28
CA PHE A 470 -0.43 19.75 15.98
C PHE A 470 0.26 20.69 14.99
N ARG A 471 0.47 21.94 15.41
CA ARG A 471 1.36 22.89 14.73
C ARG A 471 2.15 23.68 15.77
N GLY A 472 3.43 23.91 15.50
CA GLY A 472 4.34 24.63 16.38
C GLY A 472 5.45 25.33 15.62
N SER A 473 6.26 26.10 16.37
CA SER A 473 7.45 26.75 15.83
C SER A 473 8.58 26.74 16.85
N TYR A 474 9.81 26.55 16.38
CA TYR A 474 11.04 26.66 17.15
C TYR A 474 11.86 27.85 16.65
N MET A 475 12.55 28.56 17.55
CA MET A 475 13.51 29.62 17.20
C MET A 475 14.93 29.11 17.47
N PRO A 476 15.74 28.84 16.43
CA PRO A 476 17.11 28.38 16.61
C PRO A 476 18.00 29.40 17.30
N GLU A 477 19.06 28.91 17.97
CA GLU A 477 20.11 29.79 18.49
C GLU A 477 20.85 30.51 17.35
N ARG A 478 21.38 31.70 17.62
CA ARG A 478 22.09 32.51 16.61
C ARG A 478 23.32 31.78 16.09
N GLY A 479 23.30 31.42 14.80
CA GLY A 479 24.37 30.71 14.14
C GLY A 479 24.23 29.18 14.14
N ALA A 480 23.10 28.64 14.60
CA ALA A 480 22.81 27.21 14.47
C ALA A 480 22.60 26.84 13.00
N THR A 481 23.45 25.96 12.46
CA THR A 481 23.48 25.53 11.06
C THR A 481 23.30 24.01 10.92
N GLY A 482 23.10 23.54 9.69
CA GLY A 482 22.87 22.13 9.37
C GLY A 482 21.41 21.81 9.00
N PRO A 483 21.13 20.56 8.58
CA PRO A 483 19.78 20.12 8.25
C PRO A 483 18.90 20.02 9.50
N TRP A 484 17.59 20.02 9.26
CA TRP A 484 16.56 19.75 10.27
C TRP A 484 15.88 18.42 9.98
N GLY A 485 15.53 17.68 11.03
CA GLY A 485 14.68 16.50 10.96
C GLY A 485 13.52 16.60 11.94
N LEU A 486 12.43 15.89 11.66
CA LEU A 486 11.24 15.84 12.52
C LEU A 486 10.82 14.37 12.70
N SER A 487 10.33 14.00 13.88
CA SER A 487 9.82 12.65 14.14
C SER A 487 8.61 12.67 15.05
N LEU A 488 7.52 12.04 14.63
CA LEU A 488 6.43 11.66 15.51
C LEU A 488 6.76 10.29 16.13
N VAL A 489 6.79 10.22 17.45
CA VAL A 489 7.07 9.01 18.23
C VAL A 489 5.89 8.77 19.17
N ASP A 490 5.32 7.57 19.18
CA ASP A 490 4.19 7.23 20.05
C ASP A 490 4.60 7.00 21.53
N GLU A 491 3.61 6.85 22.41
CA GLU A 491 3.80 6.62 23.85
C GLU A 491 4.61 5.36 24.21
N ASN A 492 4.77 4.40 23.27
CA ASN A 492 5.60 3.21 23.43
C ASN A 492 7.04 3.41 22.92
N GLY A 493 7.36 4.59 22.39
CA GLY A 493 8.68 4.90 21.83
C GLY A 493 8.87 4.48 20.37
N ARG A 494 7.82 4.05 19.66
CA ARG A 494 7.90 3.70 18.23
C ARG A 494 7.79 4.98 17.39
N THR A 495 8.73 5.17 16.46
CA THR A 495 8.62 6.19 15.40
C THR A 495 7.44 5.85 14.48
N VAL A 496 6.46 6.75 14.42
CA VAL A 496 5.27 6.65 13.56
C VAL A 496 5.55 7.25 12.18
N ALA A 497 6.23 8.41 12.16
CA ALA A 497 6.57 9.15 10.96
C ALA A 497 7.86 9.95 11.20
N ALA A 498 8.72 10.08 10.18
CA ALA A 498 9.91 10.90 10.27
C ALA A 498 10.34 11.48 8.91
N ILE A 499 10.92 12.67 8.94
CA ILE A 499 11.54 13.37 7.81
C ILE A 499 12.91 13.89 8.24
N GLY A 500 13.90 13.90 7.35
CA GLY A 500 15.20 14.55 7.57
C GLY A 500 16.16 13.89 8.56
N ARG A 501 15.90 12.67 9.05
CA ARG A 501 16.88 11.88 9.83
C ARG A 501 17.77 11.06 8.90
N THR A 502 19.01 11.51 8.72
CA THR A 502 20.06 10.81 7.97
C THR A 502 20.63 9.57 8.67
N GLY A 503 20.16 9.23 9.88
CA GLY A 503 20.66 8.10 10.68
C GLY A 503 19.70 6.92 10.87
N ASP A 504 18.40 7.06 10.58
CA ASP A 504 17.37 6.05 10.87
C ASP A 504 16.59 5.64 9.61
N GLY A 505 17.25 4.88 8.73
CA GLY A 505 16.59 4.03 7.72
C GLY A 505 15.70 4.69 6.65
N GLY A 506 15.69 6.02 6.54
CA GLY A 506 15.02 6.71 5.44
C GLY A 506 15.72 6.40 4.12
N GLU A 507 15.03 5.72 3.20
CA GLU A 507 15.55 5.32 1.89
C GLU A 507 15.74 6.54 0.96
N GLY A 508 16.83 7.28 1.17
CA GLY A 508 17.35 8.18 0.15
C GLY A 508 17.68 7.35 -1.09
N GLY A 509 17.05 7.68 -2.22
CA GLY A 509 17.01 6.81 -3.40
C GLY A 509 18.40 6.35 -3.86
N ASN A 510 18.61 5.04 -3.90
CA ASN A 510 19.84 4.45 -4.39
C ASN A 510 19.93 4.64 -5.91
N THR A 511 20.99 5.31 -6.39
CA THR A 511 21.09 5.75 -7.80
C THR A 511 21.78 4.75 -8.73
N ASP A 512 22.02 3.52 -8.26
CA ASP A 512 22.14 2.34 -9.11
C ASP A 512 21.02 1.34 -8.80
N GLY A 513 20.74 0.43 -9.73
CA GLY A 513 19.61 -0.51 -9.65
C GLY A 513 19.69 -1.60 -8.56
N SER A 514 20.69 -1.56 -7.67
CA SER A 514 20.73 -2.41 -6.49
C SER A 514 19.70 -1.97 -5.44
N ILE A 515 18.86 -2.92 -5.03
CA ILE A 515 17.81 -2.70 -4.01
C ILE A 515 18.48 -2.66 -2.62
N PRO A 516 18.35 -1.57 -1.84
CA PRO A 516 18.84 -1.54 -0.47
C PRO A 516 18.26 -2.69 0.37
N GLY A 517 19.12 -3.51 0.97
CA GLY A 517 18.73 -4.68 1.75
C GLY A 517 18.58 -6.00 0.98
N VAL A 518 18.93 -6.08 -0.30
CA VAL A 518 18.99 -7.34 -1.08
C VAL A 518 20.32 -8.11 -0.93
N GLU A 519 21.22 -7.67 -0.04
CA GLU A 519 22.54 -8.31 0.23
C GLU A 519 22.50 -9.81 0.65
N GLN A 520 21.34 -10.44 0.84
CA GLN A 520 21.23 -11.84 1.27
C GLN A 520 20.32 -12.75 0.42
N VAL A 521 19.75 -12.32 -0.70
CA VAL A 521 19.04 -13.26 -1.61
C VAL A 521 20.07 -14.01 -2.46
N VAL A 522 20.40 -15.25 -2.09
CA VAL A 522 21.32 -16.09 -2.86
C VAL A 522 20.54 -17.01 -3.81
N VAL A 523 20.68 -16.76 -5.11
CA VAL A 523 20.21 -17.64 -6.20
C VAL A 523 21.32 -18.62 -6.59
N LEU A 524 20.97 -19.91 -6.73
CA LEU A 524 21.85 -20.95 -7.23
C LEU A 524 21.17 -21.76 -8.36
N ASP A 525 21.88 -21.98 -9.46
CA ASP A 525 21.45 -22.89 -10.53
C ASP A 525 21.68 -24.37 -10.18
N ARG A 526 21.23 -25.28 -11.05
CA ARG A 526 21.42 -26.74 -10.94
C ARG A 526 22.86 -27.22 -10.77
N ASP A 527 23.83 -26.41 -11.19
CA ASP A 527 25.27 -26.69 -11.14
C ASP A 527 25.93 -26.02 -9.92
N GLY A 528 25.13 -25.37 -9.06
CA GLY A 528 25.55 -24.72 -7.82
C GLY A 528 26.24 -23.37 -8.01
N GLN A 529 26.20 -22.79 -9.21
CA GLN A 529 26.78 -21.46 -9.46
C GLN A 529 25.87 -20.36 -8.94
N LYS A 530 26.48 -19.31 -8.37
CA LYS A 530 25.73 -18.09 -8.03
C LYS A 530 25.25 -17.42 -9.31
N ARG A 531 23.97 -17.04 -9.31
CA ARG A 531 23.32 -16.21 -10.32
C ARG A 531 22.80 -14.94 -9.65
N ASP A 532 22.52 -13.92 -10.44
CA ASP A 532 21.75 -12.77 -9.98
C ASP A 532 20.25 -13.04 -10.09
N TRP A 533 19.42 -12.11 -9.62
CA TRP A 533 17.98 -12.22 -9.75
C TRP A 533 17.52 -12.09 -11.21
N LYS A 534 18.17 -11.21 -11.98
CA LYS A 534 17.84 -10.96 -13.38
C LYS A 534 17.89 -12.22 -14.24
N TRP A 535 18.88 -13.10 -14.04
CA TRP A 535 18.94 -14.40 -14.71
C TRP A 535 17.72 -15.29 -14.40
N VAL A 536 17.13 -15.19 -13.21
CA VAL A 536 15.90 -15.92 -12.84
C VAL A 536 14.68 -15.37 -13.62
N GLU A 537 14.63 -14.06 -13.82
CA GLU A 537 13.58 -13.40 -14.59
C GLU A 537 13.72 -13.71 -16.10
N GLU A 538 14.95 -13.70 -16.63
CA GLU A 538 15.25 -13.98 -18.04
C GLU A 538 15.16 -15.48 -18.43
N GLU A 539 15.58 -16.42 -17.57
CA GLU A 539 15.57 -17.86 -17.87
C GLU A 539 14.20 -18.52 -17.56
N PHE A 540 13.43 -18.00 -16.59
CA PHE A 540 12.20 -18.64 -16.10
C PHE A 540 10.94 -17.74 -16.06
N GLY A 541 11.03 -16.44 -16.39
CA GLY A 541 9.86 -15.56 -16.49
C GLY A 541 9.22 -15.16 -15.16
N TYR A 542 9.98 -15.18 -14.05
CA TYR A 542 9.48 -14.78 -12.73
C TYR A 542 9.69 -13.28 -12.45
N GLN A 543 9.01 -12.76 -11.42
CA GLN A 543 9.19 -11.41 -10.86
C GLN A 543 9.06 -11.46 -9.34
N LEU A 544 9.71 -10.53 -8.62
CA LEU A 544 9.65 -10.43 -7.15
C LEU A 544 8.77 -9.25 -6.70
N MET A 545 7.69 -9.52 -5.98
CA MET A 545 6.81 -8.48 -5.39
C MET A 545 6.81 -8.53 -3.87
N ARG A 546 6.69 -7.35 -3.23
CA ARG A 546 6.67 -7.17 -1.77
C ARG A 546 5.23 -6.95 -1.30
N ALA A 547 4.67 -7.91 -0.57
CA ALA A 547 3.31 -7.79 -0.03
C ALA A 547 3.24 -6.74 1.11
N PRO A 548 2.15 -5.96 1.23
CA PRO A 548 1.93 -5.06 2.35
C PRO A 548 1.70 -5.85 3.65
N ILE A 549 2.15 -5.30 4.78
CA ILE A 549 2.10 -5.95 6.09
C ILE A 549 0.66 -5.84 6.64
N ARG A 550 -0.02 -6.98 6.79
CA ARG A 550 -1.37 -7.09 7.39
C ARG A 550 -1.43 -8.19 8.46
N SER A 551 -0.67 -8.02 9.53
CA SER A 551 -0.76 -8.86 10.73
C SER A 551 -1.04 -7.96 11.95
N ALA A 552 -1.99 -8.34 12.80
CA ALA A 552 -2.47 -7.52 13.93
C ALA A 552 -1.40 -7.29 15.02
N ASP A 553 -0.27 -7.97 14.89
CA ASP A 553 0.90 -7.98 15.75
C ASP A 553 2.18 -7.49 15.03
N ASN A 554 2.04 -6.88 13.85
CA ASN A 554 3.10 -6.21 13.08
C ASN A 554 4.33 -7.10 12.73
N ARG A 555 4.15 -8.42 12.64
CA ARG A 555 5.23 -9.34 12.26
C ARG A 555 5.45 -9.38 10.74
N VAL A 556 6.72 -9.28 10.33
CA VAL A 556 7.18 -9.21 8.93
C VAL A 556 8.10 -10.40 8.62
N PHE A 557 7.89 -11.05 7.48
CA PHE A 557 8.68 -12.20 7.01
C PHE A 557 9.42 -11.86 5.71
N ARG A 558 10.54 -12.55 5.41
CA ARG A 558 11.39 -12.27 4.23
C ARG A 558 11.86 -13.54 3.53
N LEU A 559 11.85 -13.54 2.19
CA LEU A 559 12.49 -14.55 1.35
C LEU A 559 14.00 -14.27 1.22
N ILE A 560 14.84 -15.31 1.31
CA ILE A 560 16.32 -15.16 1.38
C ILE A 560 17.11 -16.21 0.57
N LYS A 561 16.49 -17.24 -0.01
CA LYS A 561 17.19 -18.22 -0.84
C LYS A 561 16.27 -18.85 -1.89
N LEU A 562 16.79 -19.06 -3.10
CA LEU A 562 16.15 -19.83 -4.17
C LEU A 562 17.18 -20.80 -4.80
N GLN A 563 16.78 -22.03 -5.11
CA GLN A 563 17.70 -23.06 -5.63
C GLN A 563 16.97 -24.10 -6.51
N GLU A 564 17.52 -24.38 -7.70
CA GLU A 564 17.05 -25.38 -8.66
C GLU A 564 17.26 -26.83 -8.16
N ALA A 565 16.40 -27.78 -8.55
CA ALA A 565 16.38 -29.14 -8.01
C ALA A 565 16.33 -30.24 -9.09
N GLN A 566 17.17 -31.28 -8.95
CA GLN A 566 17.42 -32.29 -9.99
C GLN A 566 16.33 -33.37 -10.16
N ALA A 567 15.37 -33.50 -9.23
CA ALA A 567 14.33 -34.55 -9.33
C ALA A 567 13.04 -34.22 -8.54
N GLY A 568 11.99 -33.83 -9.29
CA GLY A 568 10.61 -33.75 -8.80
C GLY A 568 10.27 -32.51 -7.93
N PRO A 569 8.98 -32.14 -7.86
CA PRO A 569 8.53 -30.93 -7.17
C PRO A 569 8.21 -31.16 -5.68
N VAL A 570 8.84 -30.42 -4.77
CA VAL A 570 8.47 -30.36 -3.34
C VAL A 570 8.75 -28.96 -2.79
N TYR A 571 7.72 -28.13 -2.63
CA TYR A 571 7.87 -26.78 -2.09
C TYR A 571 8.08 -26.80 -0.56
N VAL A 572 8.96 -25.93 -0.06
CA VAL A 572 9.18 -25.67 1.38
C VAL A 572 9.43 -24.16 1.54
N VAL A 573 8.73 -23.54 2.49
CA VAL A 573 8.84 -22.10 2.81
C VAL A 573 9.48 -21.97 4.19
N GLU A 574 10.51 -21.13 4.32
CA GLU A 574 11.08 -20.78 5.62
C GLU A 574 10.61 -19.40 6.05
N VAL A 575 9.80 -19.35 7.10
CA VAL A 575 9.35 -18.11 7.75
C VAL A 575 10.43 -17.68 8.75
N ARG A 576 10.78 -16.39 8.80
CA ARG A 576 11.81 -15.85 9.72
C ARG A 576 11.37 -14.55 10.37
N ASP A 577 11.78 -14.31 11.63
CA ASP A 577 11.48 -13.08 12.36
C ASP A 577 12.31 -11.87 11.88
N ALA A 578 12.00 -10.69 12.43
CA ALA A 578 12.68 -9.43 12.13
C ALA A 578 14.18 -9.40 12.53
N LYS A 579 14.69 -10.44 13.20
CA LYS A 579 16.11 -10.64 13.55
C LYS A 579 16.76 -11.78 12.74
N GLY A 580 16.07 -12.31 11.73
CA GLY A 580 16.58 -13.37 10.86
C GLY A 580 16.57 -14.77 11.47
N LYS A 581 15.87 -14.98 12.60
CA LYS A 581 15.73 -16.31 13.22
C LYS A 581 14.59 -17.10 12.56
N PRO A 582 14.77 -18.40 12.24
CA PRO A 582 13.68 -19.25 11.77
C PRO A 582 12.50 -19.31 12.74
N LEU A 583 11.29 -19.16 12.19
CA LEU A 583 10.02 -19.24 12.88
C LEU A 583 9.33 -20.55 12.50
N SER A 584 9.47 -21.52 13.39
CA SER A 584 8.98 -22.89 13.22
C SER A 584 7.48 -23.06 13.58
N ASP A 585 6.81 -21.97 14.00
CA ASP A 585 5.51 -22.03 14.68
C ASP A 585 4.24 -22.01 13.80
N TYR A 586 4.37 -21.65 12.52
CA TYR A 586 3.25 -21.17 11.70
C TYR A 586 2.59 -22.26 10.84
N LEU A 587 1.26 -22.23 10.75
CA LEU A 587 0.47 -23.05 9.84
C LEU A 587 0.48 -22.42 8.44
N VAL A 588 1.21 -23.03 7.50
CA VAL A 588 1.21 -22.65 6.09
C VAL A 588 0.20 -23.52 5.35
N ALA A 589 -0.95 -22.94 4.98
CA ALA A 589 -1.93 -23.58 4.13
C ALA A 589 -1.55 -23.46 2.64
N GLN A 590 -1.98 -24.42 1.82
CA GLN A 590 -1.82 -24.42 0.36
C GLN A 590 -3.22 -24.51 -0.29
N TYR A 591 -3.43 -23.71 -1.34
CA TYR A 591 -4.58 -23.76 -2.22
C TYR A 591 -4.14 -24.18 -3.63
N SER A 592 -4.88 -25.07 -4.27
CA SER A 592 -4.74 -25.41 -5.69
C SER A 592 -6.14 -25.63 -6.29
N PRO A 593 -6.48 -24.97 -7.41
CA PRO A 593 -7.83 -24.96 -7.96
C PRO A 593 -8.21 -26.27 -8.67
N THR A 594 -7.25 -27.19 -8.85
CA THR A 594 -7.47 -28.52 -9.45
C THR A 594 -7.37 -29.67 -8.46
N ALA A 595 -7.02 -29.40 -7.19
CA ALA A 595 -7.00 -30.42 -6.15
C ALA A 595 -8.41 -30.69 -5.63
N PRO A 596 -8.83 -31.96 -5.41
CA PRO A 596 -9.99 -32.24 -4.59
C PRO A 596 -9.69 -31.77 -3.15
N ASN A 597 -10.63 -31.07 -2.56
CA ASN A 597 -10.42 -30.33 -1.32
C ASN A 597 -10.34 -31.25 -0.08
N GLU A 598 -9.22 -31.18 0.61
CA GLU A 598 -9.04 -31.63 1.99
C GLU A 598 -8.44 -30.48 2.80
N ILE A 599 -8.79 -30.39 4.08
CA ILE A 599 -7.96 -29.64 5.03
C ILE A 599 -6.86 -30.61 5.46
N LEU A 600 -5.64 -30.41 4.96
CA LEU A 600 -4.48 -31.22 5.30
C LEU A 600 -4.08 -31.01 6.78
N ASN A 601 -4.63 -31.86 7.63
CA ASN A 601 -4.41 -31.83 9.08
C ASN A 601 -3.10 -32.55 9.40
N PHE A 602 -1.98 -31.83 9.35
CA PHE A 602 -0.62 -32.37 9.47
C PHE A 602 -0.27 -32.89 10.88
N ALA A 603 -0.77 -34.07 11.21
CA ALA A 603 -0.23 -34.97 12.22
C ALA A 603 0.35 -36.23 11.55
N ASN A 604 1.50 -36.72 12.01
CA ASN A 604 2.23 -37.83 11.38
C ASN A 604 1.41 -39.13 11.34
N GLN A 605 1.01 -39.59 10.15
CA GLN A 605 0.70 -41.00 9.84
C GLN A 605 1.19 -41.40 8.44
N GLU A 606 1.22 -42.71 8.19
CA GLU A 606 1.93 -43.35 7.08
C GLU A 606 1.08 -43.45 5.78
N TRP A 607 1.72 -43.61 4.62
CA TRP A 607 1.10 -43.43 3.30
C TRP A 607 0.66 -44.75 2.63
N HIS A 608 -0.65 -44.95 2.39
CA HIS A 608 -1.16 -45.96 1.43
C HIS A 608 -2.54 -45.64 0.80
N GLY A 609 -2.53 -45.06 -0.42
CA GLY A 609 -3.41 -45.40 -1.57
C GLY A 609 -4.94 -45.17 -1.60
N PHE A 610 -5.40 -44.39 -2.60
CA PHE A 610 -6.79 -44.29 -3.15
C PHE A 610 -7.89 -43.74 -2.16
N ASP A 611 -9.08 -43.26 -2.54
CA ASP A 611 -9.71 -42.90 -3.84
C ASP A 611 -10.82 -41.81 -3.64
N ARG A 612 -10.88 -40.78 -4.51
CA ARG A 612 -12.02 -39.84 -4.84
C ARG A 612 -12.83 -39.05 -3.75
N ALA A 613 -12.95 -37.72 -4.01
CA ALA A 613 -14.07 -36.77 -3.69
C ALA A 613 -14.16 -36.15 -2.26
N THR A 614 -14.78 -34.98 -1.91
CA THR A 614 -15.37 -33.71 -2.49
C THR A 614 -15.94 -32.84 -1.30
N PHE A 615 -16.32 -31.54 -1.25
CA PHE A 615 -16.51 -30.30 -2.08
C PHE A 615 -16.11 -29.03 -1.22
N GLY A 616 -15.70 -27.86 -1.76
CA GLY A 616 -15.48 -26.59 -1.00
C GLY A 616 -14.72 -25.45 -1.75
N TYR A 617 -15.00 -24.14 -1.49
CA TYR A 617 -14.61 -22.95 -2.31
C TYR A 617 -14.19 -21.68 -1.47
N PRO A 618 -13.75 -20.55 -2.10
CA PRO A 618 -12.99 -19.45 -1.44
C PRO A 618 -13.83 -18.33 -0.76
N ASP A 619 -13.17 -17.35 -0.14
CA ASP A 619 -13.75 -16.29 0.70
C ASP A 619 -13.55 -14.83 0.21
N LEU A 620 -13.94 -13.86 1.05
CA LEU A 620 -14.56 -12.58 0.65
C LEU A 620 -13.63 -11.36 0.47
N TYR A 621 -12.31 -11.51 0.54
CA TYR A 621 -11.39 -10.34 0.63
C TYR A 621 -10.33 -10.20 -0.47
N GLY A 622 -10.30 -11.08 -1.47
CA GLY A 622 -9.48 -10.88 -2.68
C GLY A 622 -7.95 -10.80 -2.48
N ASN A 623 -7.42 -11.13 -1.30
CA ASN A 623 -5.99 -11.05 -1.01
C ASN A 623 -5.25 -12.28 -1.57
N TRP A 624 -4.35 -12.08 -2.53
CA TRP A 624 -3.55 -13.15 -3.15
C TRP A 624 -2.04 -12.92 -3.03
N GLY A 625 -1.29 -14.02 -2.93
CA GLY A 625 0.16 -14.09 -2.69
C GLY A 625 0.43 -15.05 -1.54
N ILE A 626 1.11 -16.19 -1.73
CA ILE A 626 2.22 -16.47 -2.65
C ILE A 626 1.83 -17.39 -3.83
N SER A 627 2.46 -17.19 -5.00
CA SER A 627 2.67 -18.23 -6.04
C SER A 627 4.15 -18.66 -5.95
N LEU A 628 4.51 -19.94 -5.88
CA LEU A 628 4.58 -20.87 -7.02
C LEU A 628 3.96 -22.26 -6.74
N GLY A 629 3.39 -22.87 -7.79
CA GLY A 629 2.91 -24.26 -7.76
C GLY A 629 2.32 -24.66 -9.11
N ALA A 630 3.05 -25.44 -9.93
CA ALA A 630 2.62 -25.67 -11.32
C ALA A 630 1.86 -26.98 -11.52
N ASP A 631 0.68 -26.88 -12.13
CA ASP A 631 0.34 -27.72 -13.28
C ASP A 631 -0.61 -26.93 -14.20
N ASN A 632 -0.12 -25.78 -14.69
CA ASN A 632 -0.80 -24.79 -15.54
C ASN A 632 -2.16 -24.25 -15.01
N GLN A 633 -2.33 -24.15 -13.68
CA GLN A 633 -3.51 -23.58 -13.01
C GLN A 633 -3.10 -22.87 -11.69
N PRO A 634 -3.74 -21.75 -11.28
CA PRO A 634 -3.20 -20.84 -10.26
C PRO A 634 -3.55 -21.20 -8.80
N GLY A 635 -2.53 -21.58 -8.01
CA GLY A 635 -2.63 -21.83 -6.56
C GLY A 635 -2.09 -20.70 -5.67
N ALA A 636 -2.38 -20.76 -4.36
CA ALA A 636 -1.92 -19.80 -3.35
C ALA A 636 -1.40 -20.49 -2.07
N TYR A 637 -0.79 -19.72 -1.17
CA TYR A 637 -0.46 -20.16 0.18
C TYR A 637 -0.85 -19.07 1.20
N PHE A 638 -1.35 -19.49 2.36
CA PHE A 638 -1.80 -18.59 3.44
C PHE A 638 -1.12 -18.97 4.76
N VAL A 639 -1.04 -18.02 5.70
CA VAL A 639 -0.60 -18.28 7.09
C VAL A 639 -1.78 -18.10 8.03
N LEU A 640 -2.20 -19.18 8.71
CA LEU A 640 -3.28 -19.13 9.69
C LEU A 640 -2.75 -18.82 11.09
N SER A 641 -3.34 -17.82 11.75
CA SER A 641 -3.17 -17.58 13.19
C SER A 641 -4.01 -18.56 14.00
N SER A 642 -3.50 -18.98 15.16
CA SER A 642 -4.19 -19.89 16.10
C SER A 642 -5.33 -19.24 16.89
N GLU A 643 -5.61 -17.96 16.68
CA GLU A 643 -6.55 -17.16 17.48
C GLU A 643 -7.91 -16.90 16.79
N VAL A 644 -8.17 -17.52 15.64
CA VAL A 644 -9.45 -17.37 14.92
C VAL A 644 -10.55 -18.25 15.54
N PRO A 645 -11.72 -17.70 15.95
CA PRO A 645 -12.82 -18.47 16.52
C PRO A 645 -13.42 -19.52 15.58
N SER A 646 -13.84 -20.65 16.15
CA SER A 646 -14.30 -21.83 15.41
C SER A 646 -15.68 -21.69 14.75
N ASP A 647 -16.48 -20.68 15.11
CA ASP A 647 -17.80 -20.43 14.52
C ASP A 647 -17.73 -19.71 13.15
N VAL A 648 -16.54 -19.20 12.77
CA VAL A 648 -16.26 -18.69 11.42
C VAL A 648 -16.21 -19.83 10.42
N LEU A 649 -15.53 -20.94 10.78
CA LEU A 649 -15.35 -22.13 9.92
C LEU A 649 -16.68 -22.79 9.51
N ALA A 650 -17.71 -22.69 10.35
CA ALA A 650 -19.01 -23.30 10.10
C ALA A 650 -19.83 -22.64 8.97
N ARG A 651 -19.41 -21.48 8.44
CA ARG A 651 -20.23 -20.61 7.58
C ARG A 651 -19.92 -20.70 6.08
N VAL A 652 -18.86 -21.40 5.68
CA VAL A 652 -18.23 -21.30 4.33
C VAL A 652 -18.55 -22.48 3.38
N ALA A 653 -19.45 -23.38 3.76
CA ALA A 653 -19.70 -24.65 3.06
C ALA A 653 -20.24 -24.67 1.59
N PRO A 654 -21.03 -23.71 1.03
CA PRO A 654 -21.96 -24.09 -0.08
C PRO A 654 -21.54 -24.08 -1.57
N LEU A 655 -20.33 -23.68 -2.01
CA LEU A 655 -20.19 -22.94 -3.30
C LEU A 655 -19.34 -23.51 -4.48
N ARG A 656 -18.97 -24.80 -4.55
CA ARG A 656 -17.85 -25.27 -5.42
C ARG A 656 -18.18 -25.99 -6.74
N ASP A 657 -18.02 -25.33 -7.91
CA ASP A 657 -17.92 -26.01 -9.23
C ASP A 657 -17.29 -25.17 -10.39
N SER A 658 -16.11 -25.58 -10.91
CA SER A 658 -15.53 -25.32 -12.26
C SER A 658 -14.12 -25.99 -12.40
N ASN A 659 -13.52 -26.09 -13.61
CA ASN A 659 -12.31 -26.91 -13.90
C ASN A 659 -11.37 -26.29 -14.97
N TYR A 660 -10.05 -26.58 -14.97
CA TYR A 660 -9.15 -26.74 -16.18
C TYR A 660 -7.82 -27.51 -15.88
N ARG A 661 -6.77 -27.52 -16.75
CA ARG A 661 -5.70 -28.57 -16.80
C ARG A 661 -4.23 -28.18 -17.20
N CYS A 662 -3.27 -28.71 -16.41
CA CYS A 662 -1.94 -29.33 -16.72
C CYS A 662 -0.74 -28.56 -17.38
N LEU A 663 0.46 -28.63 -16.75
CA LEU A 663 1.89 -28.59 -17.21
C LEU A 663 2.87 -27.92 -16.18
N ARG A 664 4.17 -28.29 -16.13
CA ARG A 664 4.81 -29.10 -15.04
C ARG A 664 5.87 -28.30 -14.20
N PRO A 665 6.29 -28.72 -12.97
CA PRO A 665 7.29 -28.01 -12.11
C PRO A 665 8.61 -28.72 -11.74
N THR A 666 9.66 -27.96 -11.34
CA THR A 666 11.01 -28.46 -10.94
C THR A 666 11.80 -27.60 -9.90
N PHE A 667 11.36 -27.49 -8.62
CA PHE A 667 12.12 -26.81 -7.54
C PHE A 667 11.93 -27.46 -6.14
N LYS A 668 12.87 -27.26 -5.18
CA LYS A 668 12.80 -27.79 -3.78
C LYS A 668 13.62 -27.01 -2.72
N LEU A 669 13.17 -27.02 -1.45
CA LEU A 669 13.86 -26.46 -0.25
C LEU A 669 13.83 -27.42 0.99
N VAL A 670 14.50 -27.05 2.10
CA VAL A 670 14.78 -27.87 3.32
C VAL A 670 14.86 -26.98 4.59
N HIS A 671 14.65 -27.51 5.82
CA HIS A 671 14.56 -26.76 7.09
C HIS A 671 15.16 -27.50 8.32
N GLU A 672 15.68 -26.77 9.33
CA GLU A 672 15.98 -27.27 10.70
C GLU A 672 15.71 -26.23 11.85
N GLY A 673 14.56 -26.35 12.54
CA GLY A 673 14.34 -25.94 13.95
C GLY A 673 14.13 -24.45 14.31
N PRO A 674 13.84 -24.13 15.60
CA PRO A 674 12.68 -24.67 16.31
C PRO A 674 11.85 -23.64 17.14
N ARG A 675 10.59 -24.02 17.45
CA ARG A 675 9.52 -23.30 18.18
C ARG A 675 9.85 -22.87 19.63
N VAL A 676 9.14 -21.85 20.15
CA VAL A 676 9.00 -21.54 21.60
C VAL A 676 7.58 -20.99 21.89
N ALA A 677 6.90 -21.54 22.89
CA ALA A 677 5.50 -21.22 23.23
C ALA A 677 5.36 -20.37 24.52
N GLY A 678 4.13 -19.87 24.76
CA GLY A 678 3.76 -19.09 25.94
C GLY A 678 3.32 -19.93 27.16
N SER A 679 2.69 -19.27 28.13
CA SER A 679 2.45 -19.79 29.48
C SER A 679 1.34 -20.86 29.57
N ASP A 680 1.74 -22.06 29.95
CA ASP A 680 0.92 -23.06 30.64
C ASP A 680 1.86 -23.84 31.61
N ASP A 681 1.36 -24.55 32.62
CA ASP A 681 2.23 -25.39 33.49
C ASP A 681 2.70 -26.67 32.77
N SER A 682 2.27 -26.86 31.50
CA SER A 682 2.76 -27.87 30.58
C SER A 682 4.21 -27.61 30.20
N VAL A 683 5.09 -28.57 30.50
CA VAL A 683 6.46 -28.54 29.99
C VAL A 683 6.45 -28.93 28.53
N ALA A 684 7.13 -28.16 27.66
CA ALA A 684 7.40 -28.53 26.28
C ALA A 684 8.38 -29.72 26.25
N TRP A 685 7.82 -30.93 26.38
CA TRP A 685 8.50 -32.19 26.68
C TRP A 685 8.64 -33.06 25.42
N ASP A 686 9.86 -33.52 25.15
CA ASP A 686 10.13 -34.46 24.06
C ASP A 686 9.74 -35.90 24.49
N PRO A 687 8.80 -36.58 23.80
CA PRO A 687 8.32 -37.93 24.15
C PRO A 687 9.36 -39.04 23.92
N ARG A 688 10.61 -38.71 23.56
CA ARG A 688 11.76 -39.60 23.70
C ARG A 688 12.25 -39.69 25.14
N LEU A 689 12.06 -38.66 25.97
CA LEU A 689 12.46 -38.64 27.38
C LEU A 689 11.71 -39.71 28.20
N ASP A 690 10.41 -39.89 27.96
CA ASP A 690 9.60 -40.93 28.61
C ASP A 690 10.10 -42.34 28.26
N ARG A 691 10.48 -42.56 26.99
CA ARG A 691 11.07 -43.82 26.50
C ARG A 691 12.48 -44.08 27.04
N LEU A 692 13.16 -43.03 27.50
CA LEU A 692 14.44 -43.10 28.24
C LEU A 692 14.24 -43.25 29.76
N GLY A 693 12.99 -43.24 30.25
CA GLY A 693 12.68 -43.34 31.69
C GLY A 693 13.03 -42.08 32.50
N ILE A 694 13.28 -40.96 31.83
CA ILE A 694 13.61 -39.66 32.41
C ILE A 694 12.35 -39.06 33.04
N LYS A 695 12.49 -38.39 34.19
CA LYS A 695 11.36 -37.93 35.01
C LYS A 695 11.51 -36.47 35.40
N LEU A 696 10.38 -35.78 35.49
CA LEU A 696 10.29 -34.46 36.09
C LEU A 696 9.70 -34.56 37.51
N ILE A 697 10.43 -34.05 38.50
CA ILE A 697 9.97 -33.85 39.86
C ILE A 697 9.66 -32.36 40.02
N LYS A 698 8.37 -32.00 40.09
CA LYS A 698 7.93 -30.62 40.34
C LYS A 698 8.25 -30.21 41.78
N ALA A 699 8.77 -29.01 41.99
CA ALA A 699 9.00 -28.48 43.33
C ALA A 699 7.69 -28.05 44.03
N GLU A 700 7.63 -28.23 45.35
CA GLU A 700 6.58 -27.63 46.19
C GLU A 700 6.67 -26.11 46.13
N LYS A 701 5.59 -25.45 45.66
CA LYS A 701 5.47 -23.99 45.68
C LYS A 701 4.73 -23.56 46.94
N ARG A 702 5.38 -22.71 47.76
CA ARG A 702 4.73 -22.07 48.93
C ARG A 702 4.18 -20.70 48.52
N PRO A 703 3.04 -20.24 49.07
CA PRO A 703 2.47 -18.94 48.71
C PRO A 703 3.48 -17.80 48.92
N GLY A 704 3.71 -17.01 47.86
CA GLY A 704 4.67 -15.90 47.87
C GLY A 704 6.15 -16.27 47.77
N GLN A 705 6.49 -17.57 47.64
CA GLN A 705 7.87 -18.00 47.38
C GLN A 705 8.08 -18.25 45.87
N PRO A 706 9.04 -17.57 45.22
CA PRO A 706 9.39 -17.87 43.83
C PRO A 706 9.93 -19.29 43.66
N VAL A 707 9.69 -19.86 42.49
CA VAL A 707 10.10 -21.22 42.11
C VAL A 707 10.52 -21.26 40.64
N PHE A 708 11.57 -22.00 40.33
CA PHE A 708 11.98 -22.31 38.97
C PHE A 708 11.20 -23.52 38.45
N ARG A 709 10.36 -23.31 37.44
CA ARG A 709 9.67 -24.37 36.70
C ARG A 709 10.48 -24.79 35.50
N LEU A 710 10.59 -26.09 35.25
CA LEU A 710 11.04 -26.57 33.94
C LEU A 710 9.91 -26.31 32.95
N VAL A 711 10.17 -25.53 31.89
CA VAL A 711 9.17 -25.16 30.86
C VAL A 711 9.47 -25.77 29.49
N ALA A 712 10.71 -26.23 29.24
CA ALA A 712 11.03 -27.08 28.10
C ALA A 712 12.10 -28.13 28.45
N ALA A 713 11.96 -29.32 27.87
CA ALA A 713 12.96 -30.37 27.91
C ALA A 713 12.99 -31.11 26.57
N ARG A 714 14.10 -30.99 25.83
CA ARG A 714 14.28 -31.61 24.51
C ARG A 714 15.45 -32.59 24.52
N PHE A 715 15.31 -33.69 23.79
CA PHE A 715 16.38 -34.64 23.54
C PHE A 715 17.07 -34.32 22.21
N ARG A 716 18.33 -34.73 22.09
CA ARG A 716 19.05 -34.86 20.83
C ARG A 716 19.76 -36.21 20.81
N ASP A 717 19.40 -37.07 19.87
CA ASP A 717 20.06 -38.35 19.64
C ASP A 717 21.45 -38.21 19.00
N THR A 718 22.07 -39.32 18.59
CA THR A 718 23.45 -39.34 18.06
C THR A 718 23.63 -38.52 16.77
N ALA A 719 22.60 -38.40 15.94
CA ALA A 719 22.65 -37.57 14.74
C ALA A 719 22.40 -36.10 15.07
N GLU A 720 21.33 -35.82 15.83
CA GLU A 720 20.94 -34.45 16.21
C GLU A 720 21.96 -33.76 17.12
N SER A 721 22.70 -34.52 17.94
CA SER A 721 23.65 -33.96 18.91
C SER A 721 24.93 -33.40 18.29
N GLN A 722 25.18 -33.65 17.00
CA GLN A 722 26.45 -33.33 16.33
C GLN A 722 27.66 -33.94 17.09
N ALA A 723 27.48 -35.17 17.58
CA ALA A 723 28.42 -35.90 18.44
C ALA A 723 28.74 -35.24 19.80
N LEU A 724 27.89 -34.35 20.31
CA LEU A 724 28.01 -33.77 21.65
C LEU A 724 27.27 -34.61 22.70
N HIS A 725 27.91 -34.82 23.84
CA HIS A 725 27.35 -35.53 25.00
C HIS A 725 26.98 -34.59 26.16
N HIS A 726 26.22 -33.52 25.92
CA HIS A 726 26.06 -32.41 26.88
C HIS A 726 24.63 -32.21 27.40
N VAL A 727 24.50 -31.73 28.64
CA VAL A 727 23.29 -31.00 29.05
C VAL A 727 23.52 -29.52 28.76
N PHE A 728 22.59 -28.90 28.05
CA PHE A 728 22.49 -27.47 27.81
C PHE A 728 21.33 -26.92 28.64
N VAL A 729 21.55 -25.78 29.32
CA VAL A 729 20.55 -25.19 30.22
C VAL A 729 20.38 -23.71 29.94
N GLU A 730 19.13 -23.32 29.79
CA GLU A 730 18.64 -21.95 29.71
C GLU A 730 17.84 -21.63 30.99
N VAL A 731 17.98 -20.42 31.52
CA VAL A 731 17.18 -19.98 32.69
C VAL A 731 16.65 -18.57 32.44
N ILE A 732 15.33 -18.43 32.49
CA ILE A 732 14.59 -17.21 32.14
C ILE A 732 13.73 -16.68 33.29
N ASP A 733 13.43 -15.38 33.25
CA ASP A 733 12.57 -14.68 34.20
C ASP A 733 11.07 -14.83 33.89
N GLU A 734 10.23 -14.21 34.72
CA GLU A 734 8.77 -14.23 34.60
C GLU A 734 8.25 -13.72 33.24
N VAL A 735 9.06 -12.99 32.46
CA VAL A 735 8.70 -12.44 31.13
C VAL A 735 9.58 -13.01 30.00
N GLY A 736 10.29 -14.11 30.24
CA GLY A 736 11.01 -14.88 29.22
C GLY A 736 12.42 -14.38 28.88
N ARG A 737 13.01 -13.47 29.67
CA ARG A 737 14.36 -12.95 29.47
C ARG A 737 15.38 -13.79 30.23
N ARG A 738 16.57 -14.03 29.66
CA ARG A 738 17.62 -14.81 30.34
C ARG A 738 18.05 -14.15 31.65
N ILE A 739 18.07 -14.92 32.73
CA ILE A 739 18.71 -14.54 33.99
C ILE A 739 20.18 -14.92 33.88
N VAL A 740 21.06 -13.92 33.79
CA VAL A 740 22.52 -14.11 33.81
C VAL A 740 23.02 -14.16 35.25
N GLY A 741 24.03 -15.00 35.53
CA GLY A 741 24.57 -15.19 36.87
C GLY A 741 23.80 -16.18 37.76
N GLN A 742 22.75 -16.81 37.23
CA GLN A 742 21.91 -17.78 37.93
C GLN A 742 22.60 -19.16 38.00
N PRO A 743 22.88 -19.72 39.19
CA PRO A 743 23.52 -21.02 39.30
C PRO A 743 22.57 -22.18 38.95
N VAL A 744 23.14 -23.22 38.34
CA VAL A 744 22.49 -24.47 37.97
C VAL A 744 23.38 -25.63 38.42
N VAL A 745 22.77 -26.70 38.95
CA VAL A 745 23.49 -27.86 39.48
C VAL A 745 23.09 -29.12 38.71
N MET A 746 24.11 -29.83 38.23
CA MET A 746 24.01 -31.20 37.76
C MET A 746 24.59 -32.12 38.83
N ALA A 747 23.82 -33.08 39.32
CA ALA A 747 24.25 -34.01 40.36
C ALA A 747 24.10 -35.48 39.92
N TRP A 748 24.93 -36.35 40.50
CA TRP A 748 24.88 -37.80 40.33
C TRP A 748 25.26 -38.49 41.65
N SER A 749 25.43 -39.82 41.63
CA SER A 749 25.55 -40.67 42.83
C SER A 749 26.78 -40.41 43.72
N ASP A 750 27.90 -39.93 43.18
CA ASP A 750 29.15 -39.66 43.90
C ASP A 750 29.73 -38.25 43.67
N GLY A 751 28.98 -37.35 43.03
CA GLY A 751 29.46 -35.99 42.75
C GLY A 751 28.42 -35.03 42.17
N SER A 752 28.85 -33.80 41.91
CA SER A 752 28.06 -32.75 41.25
C SER A 752 28.93 -31.74 40.52
N ALA A 753 28.42 -31.21 39.42
CA ALA A 753 28.98 -30.07 38.68
C ALA A 753 28.02 -28.88 38.81
N ARG A 754 28.55 -27.73 39.25
CA ARG A 754 27.82 -26.46 39.37
C ARG A 754 28.28 -25.52 38.27
N MET A 755 27.32 -25.05 37.48
CA MET A 755 27.52 -24.07 36.41
C MET A 755 26.73 -22.80 36.72
N VAL A 756 26.98 -21.74 35.96
CA VAL A 756 26.32 -20.44 36.10
C VAL A 756 25.88 -20.00 34.71
N THR A 757 24.70 -19.38 34.58
CA THR A 757 24.22 -18.86 33.30
C THR A 757 25.02 -17.65 32.83
N GLU A 758 25.42 -17.67 31.57
CA GLU A 758 26.24 -16.64 30.93
C GLU A 758 25.44 -15.86 29.86
N ASP A 759 25.87 -14.62 29.59
CA ASP A 759 25.26 -13.75 28.57
C ASP A 759 25.77 -14.07 27.16
N LYS A 760 25.57 -15.33 26.74
CA LYS A 760 25.94 -15.83 25.41
C LYS A 760 24.88 -15.46 24.36
N PRO A 761 25.25 -15.01 23.15
CA PRO A 761 24.29 -14.65 22.11
C PRO A 761 23.46 -15.87 21.67
N PRO A 762 22.14 -15.74 21.44
CA PRO A 762 21.34 -16.81 20.84
C PRO A 762 21.93 -17.24 19.49
N PRO A 763 21.99 -18.55 19.16
CA PRO A 763 21.27 -19.66 19.80
C PRO A 763 22.04 -20.39 20.92
N GLU A 764 23.15 -19.85 21.42
CA GLU A 764 23.91 -20.50 22.50
C GLU A 764 23.12 -20.52 23.82
N TYR A 765 23.12 -21.67 24.50
CA TYR A 765 22.47 -21.84 25.80
C TYR A 765 23.30 -21.20 26.90
N ALA A 766 22.63 -20.64 27.90
CA ALA A 766 23.27 -19.90 28.98
C ALA A 766 24.37 -20.68 29.70
N ALA A 767 24.15 -21.97 29.95
CA ALA A 767 25.14 -22.88 30.52
C ALA A 767 25.15 -24.25 29.82
N ASN A 768 26.27 -24.96 29.91
CA ASN A 768 26.43 -26.30 29.33
C ASN A 768 27.43 -27.13 30.13
N VAL A 769 27.20 -28.46 30.21
CA VAL A 769 28.03 -29.41 30.97
C VAL A 769 28.11 -30.76 30.24
N PRO A 770 29.31 -31.38 30.11
CA PRO A 770 29.44 -32.70 29.51
C PRO A 770 28.99 -33.83 30.44
N MET A 771 28.42 -34.88 29.85
CA MET A 771 28.00 -36.13 30.50
C MET A 771 28.96 -37.26 30.12
N TYR A 772 29.36 -38.07 31.10
CA TYR A 772 30.21 -39.25 30.89
C TYR A 772 29.58 -40.55 31.40
N ASN A 773 28.66 -40.46 32.36
CA ASN A 773 27.98 -41.61 32.94
C ASN A 773 26.79 -42.07 32.07
N GLN A 774 26.39 -43.33 32.24
CA GLN A 774 25.26 -43.93 31.52
C GLN A 774 23.92 -43.27 31.88
N LEU A 775 22.90 -43.53 31.07
CA LEU A 775 21.51 -43.13 31.33
C LEU A 775 21.06 -43.53 32.75
N GLY A 776 20.24 -42.70 33.39
CA GLY A 776 19.73 -42.91 34.74
C GLY A 776 20.62 -42.34 35.86
N GLN A 777 21.81 -41.80 35.56
CA GLN A 777 22.79 -41.41 36.59
C GLN A 777 22.74 -39.94 37.00
N TYR A 778 22.22 -39.05 36.15
CA TYR A 778 22.27 -37.60 36.38
C TYR A 778 20.90 -36.99 36.67
N ARG A 779 20.92 -35.89 37.43
CA ARG A 779 19.81 -34.96 37.61
C ARG A 779 20.24 -33.50 37.50
N VAL A 780 19.33 -32.62 37.08
CA VAL A 780 19.60 -31.18 36.89
C VAL A 780 18.49 -30.31 37.48
N TYR A 781 18.88 -29.23 38.15
CA TYR A 781 17.98 -28.23 38.76
C TYR A 781 18.67 -26.87 38.90
N VAL A 782 17.87 -25.81 39.10
CA VAL A 782 18.36 -24.44 39.37
C VAL A 782 18.59 -24.27 40.87
N GLU A 783 19.66 -23.59 41.28
CA GLU A 783 20.03 -23.41 42.69
C GLU A 783 19.69 -22.00 43.18
N GLY A 784 19.03 -21.91 44.36
CA GLY A 784 18.74 -20.64 45.05
C GLY A 784 17.32 -20.64 45.60
N ASP A 785 16.34 -20.41 44.71
CA ASP A 785 14.93 -20.63 44.99
C ASP A 785 14.59 -22.14 44.97
N ALA A 786 13.33 -22.49 45.23
CA ALA A 786 12.85 -23.84 44.92
C ALA A 786 12.95 -24.08 43.40
N SER A 787 13.28 -25.29 42.96
CA SER A 787 13.38 -25.63 41.53
C SER A 787 12.82 -27.01 41.26
N ASP A 788 12.06 -27.13 40.17
CA ASP A 788 11.81 -28.42 39.51
C ASP A 788 13.15 -29.13 39.25
N VAL A 789 13.14 -30.46 39.31
CA VAL A 789 14.31 -31.31 39.09
C VAL A 789 14.00 -32.29 37.96
N ILE A 790 14.83 -32.34 36.91
CA ILE A 790 14.78 -33.42 35.93
C ILE A 790 15.79 -34.50 36.34
N GLU A 791 15.34 -35.75 36.48
CA GLU A 791 16.14 -36.89 36.94
C GLU A 791 16.17 -38.02 35.90
N GLY A 792 17.29 -38.75 35.85
CA GLY A 792 17.48 -39.91 34.99
C GLY A 792 18.29 -39.65 33.71
N LEU A 793 18.89 -38.46 33.57
CA LEU A 793 19.71 -38.10 32.42
C LEU A 793 21.01 -38.94 32.35
N GLY A 794 21.63 -38.98 31.17
CA GLY A 794 22.89 -39.66 30.90
C GLY A 794 22.92 -40.32 29.52
N LEU A 795 23.97 -41.09 29.23
CA LEU A 795 24.22 -41.63 27.88
C LEU A 795 23.54 -43.01 27.67
N PRO A 796 22.49 -43.14 26.83
CA PRO A 796 21.89 -44.42 26.48
C PRO A 796 22.89 -45.24 25.66
N GLY A 797 23.26 -46.43 26.13
CA GLY A 797 24.25 -47.27 25.44
C GLY A 797 25.63 -46.62 25.24
N LYS A 798 25.97 -45.57 26.00
CA LYS A 798 27.14 -44.67 25.78
C LYS A 798 27.12 -43.88 24.46
N GLN A 799 25.96 -43.72 23.82
CA GLN A 799 25.82 -42.85 22.65
C GLN A 799 26.01 -41.37 23.01
N HIS A 800 26.55 -40.58 22.08
CA HIS A 800 26.69 -39.13 22.24
C HIS A 800 25.33 -38.46 22.04
N VAL A 801 24.62 -38.23 23.13
CA VAL A 801 23.30 -37.59 23.15
C VAL A 801 23.34 -36.31 23.97
N SER A 802 22.47 -35.36 23.67
CA SER A 802 22.38 -34.11 24.42
C SER A 802 20.96 -33.84 24.93
N TYR A 803 20.86 -33.17 26.07
CA TYR A 803 19.60 -32.73 26.67
C TYR A 803 19.56 -31.21 26.73
N LEU A 804 18.45 -30.60 26.36
CA LEU A 804 18.30 -29.14 26.27
C LEU A 804 17.13 -28.74 27.17
N LEU A 805 17.44 -28.00 28.22
CA LEU A 805 16.53 -27.70 29.34
C LEU A 805 16.31 -26.19 29.43
N THR A 806 15.05 -25.77 29.60
CA THR A 806 14.71 -24.37 29.88
C THR A 806 13.94 -24.29 31.18
N PHE A 807 14.49 -23.58 32.17
CA PHE A 807 13.81 -23.27 33.42
C PHE A 807 13.31 -21.82 33.42
N GLN A 808 12.10 -21.58 33.93
CA GLN A 808 11.54 -20.25 34.10
C GLN A 808 11.25 -19.96 35.56
N ARG A 809 11.66 -18.78 36.05
CA ARG A 809 11.26 -18.29 37.37
C ARG A 809 9.79 -17.88 37.34
N VAL A 810 9.00 -18.34 38.30
CA VAL A 810 7.61 -17.90 38.52
C VAL A 810 7.40 -17.56 39.99
N LYS A 811 6.54 -16.58 40.28
CA LYS A 811 6.13 -16.14 41.64
C LYS A 811 4.80 -16.75 42.03
#